data_AF-A0AAV2YVD6-F1
#
_entry.id   AF-A0AAV2YVD6-F1
#
_cell.length_a   1.000
_cell.length_b   1.000
_cell.length_c   1.000
_cell.angle_alpha   90.00
_cell.angle_beta   90.00
_cell.angle_gamma   90.00
#
_symmetry.space_group_name_H-M   'P 1'
#
loop_
_entity.id
_entity.type
_entity.pdbx_description
1 polymer ?
#
loop_
_entity_poly.entity_id
_entity_poly.type
_entity_poly.pdbx_seq_one_letter_code
_entity_poly.pdbx_strand_id
1 'polypeptide(L)'
;MVYQPTPPQKANDRLARKLQPRSIMLAARHGLRPRAIAASSHWRRHELRWASTAQVVSPAPTASASAPAAAKTSDTPAELISFQETKTIFKHKTSAELARAYGVFRICQLPWLVKRSEQLVKMAYVFPGEKFTNKLLRSTFFGHFCAGEDANEIRPVIDSLSHAGIGAILDYAAEADVAEPRDLSGVDHNLLQARTYEYEDESTCDANAAIARQAIIDAGATKAPGAPAFAAIKCTALGKPELLMRMSSIIVQANLLFRTLDGPNLSRAKSRFLDTLVDYPTLSAGLRNAGLEMEEKEIKRLFDEMDKSSGDGVIDYVDWVSFLDPFDLTMGPLTQFIQEQPLDDREKSQLRNMIHRLEALAAEAAEHGVKLMVDAEQTYMQPGIDHLVLNLQRKYNRDNQDVIYNTFQCYLKISSDRVDIDLERARRENFRFACKLVRGAYMVQERKRARDMGYPDPIHDSMEDTHANYDAQVKKLLGSNSIASFMVASHNEDSVKNTVKLMNDMNIDRQQGGVYFGQLLGMCDHVSYTLGSERYRVFKYVPYGPIGEVLPYLIRRAQENSGLMSGASKEMTLLRKEITRRLTQDTNSLFVAQFMHRRGIDLVRIVVIPDELETIASTVKELSDTVGPDGYVITTGGIGPTHDDITYEGVAKAFGVGVAIHQPTLDGLQAYMAKRNPSHVVNDDRKRMAILPVGCKVLQTATWVPIAVMKNVYVLPGIPFMVKDMLTYNEDHFQGVPIHRAIVHTMGFEGDIAAGLSAVQKKYSNVAIGSYVNLTHHKGEGKGDSSYNTRLTVDGRDRDEVEKVAAELVGVVDGFRITEQS
;
A
#
# COMPACT_ATOMS: atom_id res chain seq x y z
N MET A 1 -35.83 0.83 7.13
CA MET A 1 -36.65 -0.13 6.34
C MET A 1 -38.05 0.42 6.20
N VAL A 2 -38.79 0.05 5.17
CA VAL A 2 -40.17 0.54 4.94
C VAL A 2 -41.11 -0.55 4.45
N TYR A 3 -42.35 -0.44 4.91
CA TYR A 3 -43.40 -1.44 4.80
C TYR A 3 -44.78 -0.78 4.56
N GLN A 4 -45.71 -1.47 3.87
CA GLN A 4 -47.09 -1.00 3.65
C GLN A 4 -48.13 -2.07 4.00
N PRO A 5 -49.26 -1.70 4.64
CA PRO A 5 -50.50 -2.45 4.55
C PRO A 5 -51.09 -2.37 3.14
N THR A 6 -51.67 -3.49 2.69
CA THR A 6 -52.20 -3.61 1.32
C THR A 6 -53.60 -3.00 1.22
N PRO A 7 -53.86 -2.02 0.33
CA PRO A 7 -55.21 -1.50 0.10
C PRO A 7 -56.03 -2.47 -0.79
N PRO A 8 -57.37 -2.55 -0.61
CA PRO A 8 -58.23 -3.38 -1.46
C PRO A 8 -58.37 -2.77 -2.86
N GLN A 9 -57.74 -3.37 -3.87
CA GLN A 9 -57.76 -2.85 -5.24
C GLN A 9 -59.00 -3.30 -6.03
N LYS A 10 -59.74 -2.32 -6.55
CA LYS A 10 -60.65 -2.50 -7.69
C LYS A 10 -59.87 -2.30 -8.99
N ALA A 11 -60.11 -3.18 -9.97
CA ALA A 11 -59.51 -3.07 -11.29
C ALA A 11 -59.93 -1.79 -12.03
N ASN A 12 -59.01 -1.18 -12.78
CA ASN A 12 -59.36 -0.31 -13.88
C ASN A 12 -58.31 -0.34 -14.99
N ASP A 13 -58.78 -0.31 -16.22
CA ASP A 13 -58.05 -0.70 -17.43
C ASP A 13 -57.49 0.51 -18.20
N ARG A 14 -56.60 0.24 -19.18
CA ARG A 14 -55.98 1.16 -20.19
C ARG A 14 -54.68 1.88 -19.74
N LEU A 15 -53.60 1.91 -20.53
CA LEU A 15 -53.55 2.15 -21.99
C LEU A 15 -52.18 1.77 -22.59
N ALA A 16 -52.14 1.10 -23.75
CA ALA A 16 -50.89 0.73 -24.44
C ALA A 16 -50.61 1.56 -25.70
N ARG A 17 -49.35 1.96 -25.92
CA ARG A 17 -48.77 2.37 -27.23
C ARG A 17 -47.30 1.91 -27.28
N LYS A 18 -46.98 0.88 -28.07
CA LYS A 18 -46.44 0.94 -29.45
C LYS A 18 -45.07 1.61 -29.59
N LEU A 19 -44.03 0.78 -29.74
CA LEU A 19 -42.85 1.05 -30.57
C LEU A 19 -42.49 -0.22 -31.37
N GLN A 20 -42.11 -0.05 -32.64
CA GLN A 20 -41.66 -1.13 -33.53
C GLN A 20 -40.12 -1.12 -33.64
N PRO A 21 -39.47 -2.27 -33.92
CA PRO A 21 -38.03 -2.34 -34.15
C PRO A 21 -37.67 -2.02 -35.61
N ARG A 22 -36.44 -1.54 -35.84
CA ARG A 22 -35.76 -1.62 -37.14
C ARG A 22 -34.39 -2.27 -36.97
N SER A 23 -34.24 -3.41 -37.59
CA SER A 23 -32.96 -4.07 -37.89
C SER A 23 -32.30 -3.47 -39.14
N ILE A 24 -30.97 -3.56 -39.25
CA ILE A 24 -30.21 -3.77 -40.49
C ILE A 24 -28.83 -4.35 -40.11
N MET A 25 -28.17 -5.02 -41.05
CA MET A 25 -27.17 -6.08 -40.86
C MET A 25 -25.98 -5.87 -41.82
N LEU A 26 -24.80 -6.48 -41.53
CA LEU A 26 -23.60 -6.57 -42.43
C LEU A 26 -22.91 -5.20 -42.76
N ALA A 27 -21.67 -5.03 -43.27
CA ALA A 27 -20.48 -5.86 -43.61
C ALA A 27 -19.28 -4.90 -43.93
N ALA A 28 -17.99 -5.27 -44.09
CA ALA A 28 -17.14 -6.37 -43.55
C ALA A 28 -15.65 -6.19 -44.03
N ARG A 29 -14.69 -6.83 -43.32
CA ARG A 29 -13.32 -7.25 -43.76
C ARG A 29 -12.15 -6.25 -43.91
N HIS A 30 -10.94 -6.86 -43.84
CA HIS A 30 -9.57 -6.41 -44.15
C HIS A 30 -8.87 -5.48 -43.13
N GLY A 31 -7.60 -5.70 -42.76
CA GLY A 31 -6.68 -6.78 -43.14
C GLY A 31 -5.36 -6.80 -42.34
N LEU A 32 -4.68 -7.96 -42.33
CA LEU A 32 -3.42 -8.20 -41.61
C LEU A 32 -2.19 -7.54 -42.26
N ARG A 33 -1.23 -7.09 -41.43
CA ARG A 33 0.20 -7.01 -41.79
C ARG A 33 1.08 -7.26 -40.55
N PRO A 34 1.92 -8.30 -40.52
CA PRO A 34 3.00 -8.43 -39.55
C PRO A 34 4.25 -7.68 -40.04
N ARG A 35 5.05 -7.13 -39.12
CA ARG A 35 6.39 -6.61 -39.41
C ARG A 35 7.42 -7.46 -38.67
N ALA A 36 8.20 -8.24 -39.42
CA ALA A 36 9.37 -8.92 -38.89
C ALA A 36 10.53 -7.90 -38.77
N ILE A 37 11.34 -8.04 -37.73
CA ILE A 37 12.67 -7.42 -37.63
C ILE A 37 13.65 -8.54 -37.31
N ALA A 38 14.77 -8.56 -38.04
CA ALA A 38 15.73 -9.66 -38.02
C ALA A 38 16.64 -9.59 -36.79
N ALA A 39 16.97 -10.76 -36.23
CA ALA A 39 18.09 -10.90 -35.32
C ALA A 39 19.39 -11.02 -36.12
N SER A 40 20.39 -10.20 -35.79
CA SER A 40 21.76 -10.35 -36.31
C SER A 40 22.74 -10.41 -35.15
N SER A 41 23.31 -11.60 -34.93
CA SER A 41 24.41 -11.83 -34.01
C SER A 41 25.72 -11.30 -34.59
N HIS A 42 26.47 -10.50 -33.83
CA HIS A 42 27.94 -10.50 -33.75
C HIS A 42 28.44 -9.33 -32.89
N TRP A 43 29.02 -9.65 -31.73
CA TRP A 43 29.94 -8.74 -31.04
C TRP A 43 31.31 -9.39 -30.92
N ARG A 44 32.30 -8.79 -31.58
CA ARG A 44 33.71 -9.16 -31.51
C ARG A 44 34.42 -8.07 -30.69
N ARG A 45 35.37 -8.48 -29.84
CA ARG A 45 36.20 -7.58 -29.01
C ARG A 45 36.74 -6.40 -29.80
N HIS A 46 36.65 -5.18 -29.25
CA HIS A 46 37.60 -4.11 -29.51
C HIS A 46 37.74 -3.17 -28.32
N GLU A 47 38.98 -2.73 -28.09
CA GLU A 47 39.39 -1.79 -27.05
C GLU A 47 38.93 -0.37 -27.39
N LEU A 48 38.52 0.41 -26.40
CA LEU A 48 38.08 1.80 -26.58
C LEU A 48 39.12 2.76 -26.00
N ARG A 49 39.81 3.48 -26.90
CA ARG A 49 40.46 4.76 -26.60
C ARG A 49 39.51 5.87 -27.03
N TRP A 50 39.23 6.83 -26.14
CA TRP A 50 38.40 7.99 -26.46
C TRP A 50 39.16 9.01 -27.32
N ALA A 51 38.55 9.43 -28.42
CA ALA A 51 38.95 10.61 -29.18
C ALA A 51 37.76 11.58 -29.22
N SER A 52 37.96 12.80 -28.72
CA SER A 52 36.93 13.83 -28.68
C SER A 52 36.86 14.57 -30.02
N THR A 53 35.64 14.83 -30.52
CA THR A 53 35.40 15.85 -31.54
C THR A 53 33.97 16.38 -31.44
N ALA A 54 33.77 17.40 -30.60
CA ALA A 54 32.51 18.13 -30.53
C ALA A 54 32.52 19.32 -31.51
N GLN A 55 31.56 19.38 -32.44
CA GLN A 55 31.26 20.59 -33.19
C GLN A 55 30.12 21.36 -32.51
N VAL A 56 30.36 22.64 -32.26
CA VAL A 56 29.38 23.56 -31.66
C VAL A 56 28.38 24.01 -32.72
N VAL A 57 27.08 23.87 -32.43
CA VAL A 57 25.99 24.45 -33.23
C VAL A 57 25.12 25.30 -32.29
N SER A 58 25.05 26.60 -32.55
CA SER A 58 24.24 27.55 -31.79
C SER A 58 22.75 27.47 -32.16
N PRO A 59 21.81 27.77 -31.23
CA PRO A 59 20.38 27.70 -31.50
C PRO A 59 19.85 28.92 -32.28
N ALA A 60 18.92 28.67 -33.20
CA ALA A 60 18.14 29.70 -33.90
C ALA A 60 16.77 29.91 -33.21
N PRO A 61 16.16 31.12 -33.30
CA PRO A 61 15.01 31.49 -32.47
C PRO A 61 13.66 30.95 -32.95
N THR A 62 12.69 31.06 -32.05
CA THR A 62 11.31 30.56 -32.08
C THR A 62 10.44 31.06 -33.24
N ALA A 63 9.56 30.16 -33.72
CA ALA A 63 8.33 30.52 -34.43
C ALA A 63 7.13 29.86 -33.72
N SER A 64 6.09 30.65 -33.44
CA SER A 64 4.89 30.21 -32.70
C SER A 64 3.85 29.57 -33.62
N ALA A 65 3.30 28.43 -33.20
CA ALA A 65 2.12 27.81 -33.80
C ALA A 65 1.07 27.54 -32.71
N SER A 66 -0.13 28.08 -32.90
CA SER A 66 -1.23 28.01 -31.92
C SER A 66 -1.86 26.63 -31.85
N ALA A 67 -1.92 26.04 -30.65
CA ALA A 67 -2.68 24.82 -30.38
C ALA A 67 -4.19 25.09 -30.30
N PRO A 68 -5.06 24.14 -30.70
CA PRO A 68 -6.52 24.27 -30.55
C PRO A 68 -6.94 24.11 -29.08
N ALA A 69 -8.04 24.78 -28.71
CA ALA A 69 -8.47 24.92 -27.32
C ALA A 69 -8.81 23.58 -26.64
N ALA A 70 -8.19 23.34 -25.48
CA ALA A 70 -8.53 22.22 -24.60
C ALA A 70 -9.93 22.38 -24.01
N ALA A 71 -10.67 21.27 -23.90
CA ALA A 71 -11.96 21.24 -23.22
C ALA A 71 -11.75 21.50 -21.71
N LYS A 72 -12.56 22.40 -21.14
CA LYS A 72 -12.49 22.75 -19.71
C LYS A 72 -12.85 21.54 -18.85
N THR A 73 -11.88 21.01 -18.11
CA THR A 73 -12.14 20.18 -16.93
C THR A 73 -12.75 21.06 -15.83
N SER A 74 -13.68 20.50 -15.06
CA SER A 74 -14.37 21.22 -13.99
C SER A 74 -13.43 21.51 -12.81
N ASP A 75 -13.23 22.79 -12.50
CA ASP A 75 -12.54 23.23 -11.28
C ASP A 75 -13.42 22.95 -10.05
N THR A 76 -13.17 21.83 -9.38
CA THR A 76 -13.54 21.63 -7.98
C THR A 76 -12.28 21.82 -7.14
N PRO A 77 -12.28 22.58 -6.03
CA PRO A 77 -11.11 22.68 -5.16
C PRO A 77 -10.66 21.29 -4.72
N ALA A 78 -9.36 21.00 -4.85
CA ALA A 78 -8.83 19.68 -4.54
C ALA A 78 -9.07 19.32 -3.07
N GLU A 79 -9.95 18.34 -2.82
CA GLU A 79 -10.19 17.82 -1.49
C GLU A 79 -8.88 17.27 -0.90
N LEU A 80 -8.65 17.58 0.38
CA LEU A 80 -7.50 17.06 1.13
C LEU A 80 -7.63 15.54 1.26
N ILE A 81 -6.65 14.83 0.70
CA ILE A 81 -6.58 13.37 0.68
C ILE A 81 -6.80 12.80 2.10
N SER A 82 -7.87 12.02 2.27
CA SER A 82 -8.23 11.43 3.56
C SER A 82 -7.58 10.07 3.78
N PHE A 83 -6.62 10.03 4.71
CA PHE A 83 -5.94 8.82 5.18
C PHE A 83 -6.73 8.04 6.26
N GLN A 84 -8.04 8.31 6.43
CA GLN A 84 -8.89 7.72 7.48
C GLN A 84 -10.05 6.87 6.95
N GLU A 85 -10.32 6.89 5.64
CA GLU A 85 -11.44 6.21 5.01
C GLU A 85 -11.20 4.70 4.79
N THR A 86 -11.34 3.94 5.88
CA THR A 86 -10.97 2.51 5.93
C THR A 86 -11.64 1.65 4.86
N LYS A 87 -12.87 1.98 4.47
CA LYS A 87 -13.63 1.27 3.44
C LYS A 87 -12.97 1.39 2.06
N THR A 88 -12.45 2.57 1.72
CA THR A 88 -11.73 2.82 0.46
C THR A 88 -10.33 2.23 0.54
N ILE A 89 -9.60 2.54 1.61
CA ILE A 89 -8.23 2.08 1.89
C ILE A 89 -8.11 0.55 1.79
N PHE A 90 -8.97 -0.19 2.49
CA PHE A 90 -8.87 -1.64 2.58
C PHE A 90 -9.81 -2.38 1.62
N LYS A 91 -10.38 -1.68 0.62
CA LYS A 91 -11.32 -2.26 -0.37
C LYS A 91 -10.76 -3.53 -1.05
N HIS A 92 -9.46 -3.53 -1.34
CA HIS A 92 -8.76 -4.60 -2.05
C HIS A 92 -8.19 -5.69 -1.12
N LYS A 93 -8.31 -5.54 0.20
CA LYS A 93 -7.81 -6.50 1.20
C LYS A 93 -8.93 -7.42 1.67
N THR A 94 -8.63 -8.71 1.82
CA THR A 94 -9.55 -9.70 2.42
C THR A 94 -9.62 -9.55 3.94
N SER A 95 -10.70 -10.03 4.56
CA SER A 95 -10.85 -10.00 6.03
C SER A 95 -9.78 -10.83 6.75
N ALA A 96 -9.29 -11.90 6.12
CA ALA A 96 -8.21 -12.73 6.63
C ALA A 96 -6.86 -11.97 6.64
N GLU A 97 -6.55 -11.20 5.60
CA GLU A 97 -5.34 -10.36 5.58
C GLU A 97 -5.39 -9.25 6.62
N LEU A 98 -6.55 -8.61 6.83
CA LEU A 98 -6.71 -7.59 7.86
C LEU A 98 -6.53 -8.19 9.27
N ALA A 99 -7.12 -9.37 9.52
CA ALA A 99 -6.93 -10.09 10.78
C ALA A 99 -5.48 -10.53 11.00
N ARG A 100 -4.80 -11.01 9.95
CA ARG A 100 -3.36 -11.34 9.98
C ARG A 100 -2.51 -10.12 10.30
N ALA A 101 -2.71 -9.01 9.60
CA ALA A 101 -1.97 -7.76 9.84
C ALA A 101 -2.18 -7.28 11.28
N TYR A 102 -3.42 -7.19 11.75
CA TYR A 102 -3.74 -6.82 13.14
C TYR A 102 -3.06 -7.76 14.15
N GLY A 103 -3.12 -9.08 13.94
CA GLY A 103 -2.45 -10.07 14.77
C GLY A 103 -0.93 -9.89 14.81
N VAL A 104 -0.29 -9.71 13.65
CA VAL A 104 1.16 -9.49 13.55
C VAL A 104 1.58 -8.20 14.25
N PHE A 105 0.88 -7.07 14.04
CA PHE A 105 1.17 -5.83 14.76
C PHE A 105 1.04 -5.97 16.28
N ARG A 106 0.02 -6.70 16.76
CA ARG A 106 -0.13 -7.00 18.20
C ARG A 106 1.00 -7.86 18.76
N ILE A 107 1.56 -8.77 17.96
CA ILE A 107 2.72 -9.61 18.30
C ILE A 107 4.00 -8.74 18.36
N CYS A 108 4.22 -7.89 17.36
CA CYS A 108 5.37 -6.97 17.31
C CYS A 108 5.34 -5.89 18.41
N GLN A 109 4.18 -5.57 18.98
CA GLN A 109 4.04 -4.68 20.13
C GLN A 109 4.48 -5.30 21.48
N LEU A 110 4.88 -6.58 21.52
CA LEU A 110 5.36 -7.26 22.74
C LEU A 110 6.90 -7.19 22.81
N PRO A 111 7.52 -6.28 23.61
CA PRO A 111 8.96 -6.02 23.49
C PRO A 111 9.83 -7.21 23.94
N TRP A 112 9.33 -8.00 24.89
CA TRP A 112 9.97 -9.26 25.32
C TRP A 112 10.05 -10.28 24.17
N LEU A 113 8.99 -10.37 23.36
CA LEU A 113 8.89 -11.32 22.26
C LEU A 113 9.82 -10.92 21.12
N VAL A 114 9.83 -9.64 20.73
CA VAL A 114 10.73 -9.11 19.70
C VAL A 114 12.20 -9.30 20.10
N LYS A 115 12.56 -9.02 21.37
CA LYS A 115 13.92 -9.22 21.90
C LYS A 115 14.38 -10.68 21.97
N ARG A 116 13.45 -11.65 22.08
CA ARG A 116 13.77 -13.10 22.14
C ARG A 116 13.39 -13.86 20.87
N SER A 117 12.96 -13.16 19.82
CA SER A 117 12.41 -13.74 18.59
C SER A 117 13.34 -14.78 17.96
N GLU A 118 14.64 -14.48 17.84
CA GLU A 118 15.63 -15.41 17.29
C GLU A 118 15.72 -16.73 18.09
N GLN A 119 15.74 -16.65 19.43
CA GLN A 119 15.76 -17.82 20.31
C GLN A 119 14.48 -18.64 20.20
N LEU A 120 13.32 -17.96 20.17
CA LEU A 120 12.00 -18.59 20.05
C LEU A 120 11.81 -19.28 18.69
N VAL A 121 12.31 -18.68 17.62
CA VAL A 121 12.34 -19.27 16.28
C VAL A 121 13.23 -20.53 16.26
N LYS A 122 14.46 -20.45 16.80
CA LYS A 122 15.34 -21.62 16.92
C LYS A 122 14.69 -22.75 17.72
N MET A 123 14.05 -22.43 18.85
CA MET A 123 13.27 -23.41 19.62
C MET A 123 12.12 -24.02 18.82
N ALA A 124 11.37 -23.21 18.05
CA ALA A 124 10.25 -23.68 17.24
C ALA A 124 10.67 -24.65 16.11
N TYR A 125 11.85 -24.44 15.51
CA TYR A 125 12.42 -25.38 14.54
C TYR A 125 12.81 -26.72 15.18
N VAL A 126 13.18 -26.75 16.47
CA VAL A 126 13.44 -28.00 17.22
C VAL A 126 12.12 -28.67 17.65
N PHE A 127 11.18 -27.92 18.21
CA PHE A 127 9.85 -28.37 18.59
C PHE A 127 8.85 -27.21 18.50
N PRO A 128 7.78 -27.30 17.70
CA PRO A 128 7.16 -28.50 17.11
C PRO A 128 7.76 -28.98 15.78
N GLY A 129 8.81 -28.35 15.27
CA GLY A 129 9.53 -28.80 14.08
C GLY A 129 9.32 -27.94 12.83
N GLU A 130 10.27 -28.03 11.90
CA GLU A 130 10.39 -27.19 10.70
C GLU A 130 9.08 -26.99 9.92
N LYS A 131 8.40 -28.08 9.53
CA LYS A 131 7.17 -28.00 8.71
C LYS A 131 6.06 -27.18 9.37
N PHE A 132 5.90 -27.31 10.69
CA PHE A 132 4.91 -26.53 11.43
C PHE A 132 5.36 -25.07 11.55
N THR A 133 6.63 -24.84 11.87
CA THR A 133 7.22 -23.51 12.04
C THR A 133 7.16 -22.70 10.74
N ASN A 134 7.54 -23.27 9.60
CA ASN A 134 7.43 -22.64 8.28
C ASN A 134 5.96 -22.30 7.95
N LYS A 135 5.01 -23.21 8.22
CA LYS A 135 3.58 -22.95 8.02
C LYS A 135 3.08 -21.81 8.92
N LEU A 136 3.47 -21.80 10.20
CA LEU A 136 3.10 -20.75 11.14
C LEU A 136 3.65 -19.39 10.69
N LEU A 137 4.93 -19.32 10.34
CA LEU A 137 5.59 -18.11 9.84
C LEU A 137 4.89 -17.56 8.58
N ARG A 138 4.62 -18.40 7.56
CA ARG A 138 3.87 -17.99 6.36
C ARG A 138 2.47 -17.48 6.69
N SER A 139 1.77 -18.10 7.64
CA SER A 139 0.44 -17.64 8.06
C SER A 139 0.45 -16.35 8.89
N THR A 140 1.61 -15.91 9.38
CA THR A 140 1.76 -14.79 10.31
C THR A 140 2.77 -13.75 9.80
N PHE A 141 3.95 -13.66 10.44
CA PHE A 141 4.93 -12.59 10.28
C PHE A 141 5.61 -12.61 8.90
N PHE A 142 6.05 -13.78 8.43
CA PHE A 142 6.69 -13.90 7.11
C PHE A 142 5.71 -13.50 6.00
N GLY A 143 4.53 -14.12 5.92
CA GLY A 143 3.54 -13.78 4.88
C GLY A 143 2.84 -12.42 5.05
N HIS A 144 3.25 -11.59 6.01
CA HIS A 144 2.82 -10.20 6.11
C HIS A 144 3.86 -9.22 5.54
N PHE A 145 5.16 -9.49 5.74
CA PHE A 145 6.27 -8.62 5.32
C PHE A 145 7.03 -9.13 4.08
N CYS A 146 6.88 -10.41 3.75
CA CYS A 146 7.46 -11.10 2.60
C CYS A 146 6.33 -11.57 1.68
N ALA A 147 6.50 -11.44 0.36
CA ALA A 147 5.48 -11.84 -0.61
C ALA A 147 5.45 -13.34 -0.90
N GLY A 148 6.58 -14.04 -0.75
CA GLY A 148 6.74 -15.45 -1.07
C GLY A 148 8.21 -15.85 -1.11
N GLU A 149 8.50 -17.10 -1.45
CA GLU A 149 9.88 -17.58 -1.62
C GLU A 149 10.41 -17.44 -3.05
N ASP A 150 9.54 -17.45 -4.06
CA ASP A 150 9.93 -17.47 -5.47
C ASP A 150 9.04 -16.59 -6.38
N ALA A 151 9.46 -16.48 -7.65
CA ALA A 151 8.82 -15.68 -8.70
C ALA A 151 7.35 -16.07 -9.02
N ASN A 152 6.89 -17.28 -8.64
CA ASN A 152 5.49 -17.68 -8.74
C ASN A 152 4.70 -17.30 -7.49
N GLU A 153 5.27 -17.49 -6.29
CA GLU A 153 4.62 -17.12 -5.03
C GLU A 153 4.38 -15.61 -4.90
N ILE A 154 5.24 -14.75 -5.48
CA ILE A 154 5.07 -13.29 -5.41
C ILE A 154 3.97 -12.73 -6.32
N ARG A 155 3.58 -13.43 -7.41
CA ARG A 155 2.64 -12.89 -8.42
C ARG A 155 1.29 -12.45 -7.83
N PRO A 156 0.60 -13.23 -6.98
CA PRO A 156 -0.67 -12.80 -6.38
C PRO A 156 -0.55 -11.53 -5.54
N VAL A 157 0.62 -11.27 -4.94
CA VAL A 157 0.87 -10.05 -4.16
C VAL A 157 1.08 -8.85 -5.10
N ILE A 158 1.86 -9.02 -6.17
CA ILE A 158 2.08 -7.99 -7.20
C ILE A 158 0.75 -7.64 -7.88
N ASP A 159 -0.04 -8.64 -8.27
CA ASP A 159 -1.37 -8.44 -8.87
C ASP A 159 -2.31 -7.70 -7.91
N SER A 160 -2.36 -8.09 -6.64
CA SER A 160 -3.20 -7.43 -5.63
C SER A 160 -2.83 -5.95 -5.42
N LEU A 161 -1.53 -5.64 -5.39
CA LEU A 161 -1.03 -4.27 -5.33
C LEU A 161 -1.39 -3.48 -6.60
N SER A 162 -1.19 -4.07 -7.78
CA SER A 162 -1.51 -3.45 -9.08
C SER A 162 -3.00 -3.10 -9.19
N HIS A 163 -3.90 -3.97 -8.73
CA HIS A 163 -5.35 -3.70 -8.66
C HIS A 163 -5.71 -2.54 -7.71
N ALA A 164 -4.86 -2.20 -6.75
CA ALA A 164 -5.00 -1.04 -5.86
C ALA A 164 -4.27 0.22 -6.38
N GLY A 165 -3.69 0.19 -7.58
CA GLY A 165 -2.90 1.30 -8.13
C GLY A 165 -1.49 1.43 -7.54
N ILE A 166 -0.95 0.35 -6.97
CA ILE A 166 0.35 0.33 -6.28
C ILE A 166 1.31 -0.58 -7.05
N GLY A 167 2.51 -0.07 -7.38
CA GLY A 167 3.57 -0.88 -8.00
C GLY A 167 4.37 -1.70 -6.98
N ALA A 168 5.25 -2.57 -7.49
CA ALA A 168 6.20 -3.31 -6.67
C ALA A 168 7.66 -2.91 -6.99
N ILE A 169 8.49 -2.82 -5.97
CA ILE A 169 9.95 -2.86 -6.05
C ILE A 169 10.34 -4.25 -5.56
N LEU A 170 10.81 -5.12 -6.46
CA LEU A 170 11.19 -6.49 -6.09
C LEU A 170 12.55 -6.47 -5.40
N ASP A 171 12.64 -7.06 -4.21
CA ASP A 171 13.88 -7.23 -3.44
C ASP A 171 14.04 -8.70 -3.07
N TYR A 172 15.10 -9.34 -3.59
CA TYR A 172 15.44 -10.69 -3.17
C TYR A 172 16.15 -10.61 -1.81
N ALA A 173 15.39 -10.82 -0.74
CA ALA A 173 15.78 -10.53 0.63
C ALA A 173 16.65 -11.62 1.28
N ALA A 174 17.30 -12.46 0.47
CA ALA A 174 18.43 -13.26 0.93
C ALA A 174 19.64 -12.35 1.12
N GLU A 175 19.71 -11.71 2.28
CA GLU A 175 21.02 -11.26 2.79
C GLU A 175 21.90 -12.52 2.94
N ALA A 176 23.19 -12.44 2.58
CA ALA A 176 24.12 -13.56 2.61
C ALA A 176 24.50 -14.02 4.04
N ASP A 177 23.56 -13.97 4.99
CA ASP A 177 23.65 -14.40 6.40
C ASP A 177 23.64 -15.94 6.54
N VAL A 178 24.50 -16.64 5.81
CA VAL A 178 24.76 -18.08 6.02
C VAL A 178 25.76 -18.26 7.16
N ALA A 179 25.27 -18.66 8.33
CA ALA A 179 26.09 -19.38 9.32
C ALA A 179 26.13 -20.88 8.90
N GLU A 180 27.20 -21.65 9.11
CA GLU A 180 28.17 -21.66 10.22
C GLU A 180 29.56 -22.13 9.76
N PRO A 181 30.66 -21.66 10.38
CA PRO A 181 31.87 -22.45 10.59
C PRO A 181 31.80 -23.18 11.95
N ARG A 182 32.30 -24.41 12.01
CA ARG A 182 32.33 -25.20 13.26
C ARG A 182 33.38 -24.68 14.25
N ASP A 183 33.00 -24.72 15.52
CA ASP A 183 33.80 -24.69 16.76
C ASP A 183 35.30 -24.32 16.64
N LEU A 184 35.64 -23.11 17.09
CA LEU A 184 37.00 -22.74 17.46
C LEU A 184 37.01 -22.29 18.92
N SER A 185 37.54 -23.17 19.77
CA SER A 185 37.51 -23.03 21.22
C SER A 185 38.42 -21.91 21.74
N GLY A 186 37.83 -20.89 22.36
CA GLY A 186 38.38 -20.27 23.57
C GLY A 186 39.44 -19.16 23.43
N VAL A 187 39.08 -18.03 22.83
CA VAL A 187 39.67 -16.70 23.14
C VAL A 187 38.53 -15.66 23.21
N ASP A 188 38.70 -14.59 24.00
CA ASP A 188 37.62 -13.67 24.39
C ASP A 188 36.95 -12.95 23.21
N HIS A 189 35.65 -13.20 23.03
CA HIS A 189 34.84 -12.71 21.91
C HIS A 189 34.14 -11.38 22.24
N ASN A 190 34.84 -10.26 22.01
CA ASN A 190 34.19 -8.95 22.00
C ASN A 190 33.24 -8.82 20.79
N LEU A 191 31.96 -9.10 21.04
CA LEU A 191 30.85 -9.09 20.10
C LEU A 191 30.57 -7.69 19.50
N LEU A 192 31.28 -7.33 18.43
CA LEU A 192 30.69 -6.57 17.31
C LEU A 192 31.47 -6.65 15.98
N GLN A 193 32.01 -7.80 15.61
CA GLN A 193 32.36 -8.01 14.20
C GLN A 193 31.09 -8.06 13.36
N ALA A 194 30.97 -7.12 12.42
CA ALA A 194 30.25 -7.40 11.18
C ALA A 194 30.87 -8.69 10.62
N ARG A 195 30.07 -9.74 10.46
CA ARG A 195 30.59 -11.10 10.24
C ARG A 195 31.45 -11.12 8.99
N THR A 196 32.75 -11.30 9.19
CA THR A 196 33.73 -11.47 8.11
C THR A 196 33.40 -12.78 7.39
N TYR A 197 33.05 -12.69 6.11
CA TYR A 197 32.77 -13.86 5.30
C TYR A 197 34.06 -14.40 4.71
N GLU A 198 34.40 -15.65 5.02
CA GLU A 198 35.33 -16.40 4.20
C GLU A 198 34.65 -16.77 2.88
N TYR A 199 34.65 -15.82 1.96
CA TYR A 199 34.43 -16.06 0.53
C TYR A 199 35.56 -16.96 0.01
N GLU A 200 35.38 -18.28 0.13
CA GLU A 200 36.24 -19.30 -0.46
C GLU A 200 36.27 -19.15 -1.99
N ASP A 201 35.10 -18.88 -2.61
CA ASP A 201 34.95 -18.56 -4.04
C ASP A 201 33.98 -17.39 -4.31
N GLU A 202 33.77 -17.05 -5.60
CA GLU A 202 32.81 -16.03 -6.04
C GLU A 202 31.44 -16.62 -6.50
N SER A 203 31.19 -17.91 -6.35
CA SER A 203 30.00 -18.58 -6.89
C SER A 203 28.70 -18.04 -6.28
N THR A 204 28.72 -17.72 -4.98
CA THR A 204 27.60 -17.06 -4.28
C THR A 204 27.30 -15.69 -4.88
N CYS A 205 28.32 -14.93 -5.30
CA CYS A 205 28.13 -13.64 -5.96
C CYS A 205 27.48 -13.79 -7.34
N ASP A 206 27.87 -14.83 -8.09
CA ASP A 206 27.27 -15.15 -9.39
C ASP A 206 25.81 -15.63 -9.25
N ALA A 207 25.52 -16.43 -8.21
CA ALA A 207 24.17 -16.86 -7.87
C ALA A 207 23.27 -15.66 -7.49
N ASN A 208 23.75 -14.78 -6.60
CA ASN A 208 23.04 -13.55 -6.22
C ASN A 208 22.79 -12.64 -7.43
N ALA A 209 23.78 -12.48 -8.32
CA ALA A 209 23.62 -11.72 -9.55
C ALA A 209 22.59 -12.35 -10.49
N ALA A 210 22.56 -13.68 -10.62
CA ALA A 210 21.55 -14.39 -11.42
C ALA A 210 20.13 -14.19 -10.86
N ILE A 211 19.96 -14.18 -9.53
CA ILE A 211 18.66 -13.95 -8.90
C ILE A 211 18.23 -12.49 -9.02
N ALA A 212 19.14 -11.53 -8.83
CA ALA A 212 18.89 -10.11 -9.09
C ALA A 212 18.49 -9.85 -10.56
N ARG A 213 19.13 -10.55 -11.51
CA ARG A 213 18.77 -10.51 -12.93
C ARG A 213 17.36 -11.05 -13.15
N GLN A 214 16.98 -12.13 -12.49
CA GLN A 214 15.62 -12.67 -12.55
C GLN A 214 14.58 -11.69 -11.95
N ALA A 215 14.89 -11.03 -10.83
CA ALA A 215 14.06 -9.99 -10.23
C ALA A 215 13.81 -8.81 -11.20
N ILE A 216 14.83 -8.40 -11.96
CA ILE A 216 14.72 -7.39 -13.02
C ILE A 216 13.77 -7.87 -14.12
N ILE A 217 13.96 -9.09 -14.63
CA ILE A 217 13.11 -9.67 -15.68
C ILE A 217 11.65 -9.77 -15.23
N ASP A 218 11.40 -10.25 -14.00
CA ASP A 218 10.05 -10.41 -13.44
C ASP A 218 9.38 -9.05 -13.19
N ALA A 219 10.12 -8.03 -12.71
CA ALA A 219 9.62 -6.65 -12.60
C ALA A 219 9.29 -6.06 -14.00
N GLY A 220 10.12 -6.39 -15.01
CA GLY A 220 9.88 -6.00 -16.40
C GLY A 220 8.64 -6.65 -17.03
N ALA A 221 8.39 -7.92 -16.70
CA ALA A 221 7.30 -8.72 -17.25
C ALA A 221 5.94 -8.48 -16.56
N THR A 222 5.93 -8.10 -15.27
CA THR A 222 4.70 -7.88 -14.48
C THR A 222 4.13 -6.46 -14.60
N LYS A 223 4.84 -5.51 -15.21
CA LYS A 223 4.39 -4.12 -15.34
C LYS A 223 3.35 -3.94 -16.43
N ALA A 224 2.39 -3.05 -16.19
CA ALA A 224 1.46 -2.61 -17.22
C ALA A 224 2.20 -1.84 -18.34
N PRO A 225 1.73 -1.84 -19.60
CA PRO A 225 2.38 -1.11 -20.70
C PRO A 225 2.58 0.37 -20.38
N GLY A 226 3.83 0.83 -20.41
CA GLY A 226 4.21 2.22 -20.07
C GLY A 226 4.28 2.54 -18.58
N ALA A 227 3.98 1.58 -17.69
CA ALA A 227 4.16 1.76 -16.24
C ALA A 227 5.64 1.59 -15.84
N PRO A 228 6.13 2.34 -14.83
CA PRO A 228 7.45 2.13 -14.27
C PRO A 228 7.47 0.86 -13.39
N ALA A 229 8.58 0.13 -13.44
CA ALA A 229 8.87 -1.03 -12.60
C ALA A 229 10.21 -0.84 -11.91
N PHE A 230 10.40 -1.45 -10.74
CA PHE A 230 11.63 -1.33 -9.96
C PHE A 230 12.12 -2.71 -9.47
N ALA A 231 13.43 -2.86 -9.41
CA ALA A 231 14.11 -3.96 -8.71
C ALA A 231 15.20 -3.38 -7.80
N ALA A 232 15.38 -3.95 -6.62
CA ALA A 232 16.39 -3.53 -5.64
C ALA A 232 17.54 -4.53 -5.57
N ILE A 233 18.76 -4.04 -5.36
CA ILE A 233 19.99 -4.83 -5.17
C ILE A 233 20.89 -4.22 -4.10
N LYS A 234 21.74 -5.06 -3.49
CA LYS A 234 22.82 -4.66 -2.58
C LYS A 234 24.17 -4.91 -3.23
N CYS A 235 25.13 -4.01 -3.06
CA CYS A 235 26.46 -4.20 -3.67
C CYS A 235 27.24 -5.31 -2.95
N THR A 236 27.06 -5.47 -1.64
CA THR A 236 27.66 -6.56 -0.86
C THR A 236 27.17 -7.96 -1.23
N ALA A 237 26.07 -8.07 -2.00
CA ALA A 237 25.63 -9.35 -2.55
C ALA A 237 26.39 -9.76 -3.83
N LEU A 238 27.13 -8.83 -4.47
CA LEU A 238 27.79 -9.02 -5.76
C LEU A 238 29.32 -9.18 -5.66
N GLY A 239 29.88 -9.00 -4.47
CA GLY A 239 31.33 -9.07 -4.22
C GLY A 239 31.68 -8.85 -2.75
N LYS A 240 32.97 -9.01 -2.43
CA LYS A 240 33.47 -8.95 -1.05
C LYS A 240 33.25 -7.56 -0.42
N PRO A 241 32.54 -7.45 0.73
CA PRO A 241 32.36 -6.20 1.46
C PRO A 241 33.67 -5.47 1.77
N GLU A 242 34.74 -6.21 2.06
CA GLU A 242 36.06 -5.67 2.40
C GLU A 242 36.67 -4.84 1.25
N LEU A 243 36.36 -5.16 -0.01
CA LEU A 243 36.80 -4.38 -1.17
C LEU A 243 36.04 -3.04 -1.26
N LEU A 244 34.74 -3.04 -0.96
CA LEU A 244 33.95 -1.80 -0.84
C LEU A 244 34.42 -0.94 0.34
N MET A 245 34.85 -1.56 1.45
CA MET A 245 35.44 -0.87 2.61
C MET A 245 36.75 -0.19 2.25
N ARG A 246 37.69 -0.90 1.59
CA ARG A 246 38.98 -0.33 1.16
C ARG A 246 38.78 0.80 0.15
N MET A 247 37.93 0.58 -0.86
CA MET A 247 37.55 1.62 -1.83
C MET A 247 36.95 2.85 -1.12
N SER A 248 36.08 2.64 -0.13
CA SER A 248 35.50 3.73 0.67
C SER A 248 36.52 4.49 1.50
N SER A 249 37.44 3.77 2.16
CA SER A 249 38.55 4.34 2.94
C SER A 249 39.41 5.26 2.07
N ILE A 250 39.73 4.82 0.85
CA ILE A 250 40.54 5.58 -0.11
C ILE A 250 39.81 6.84 -0.60
N ILE A 251 38.52 6.72 -0.96
CA ILE A 251 37.70 7.88 -1.33
C ILE A 251 37.62 8.88 -0.17
N VAL A 252 37.44 8.41 1.07
CA VAL A 252 37.40 9.28 2.27
C VAL A 252 38.76 9.96 2.50
N GLN A 253 39.88 9.24 2.38
CA GLN A 253 41.22 9.82 2.56
C GLN A 253 41.56 10.83 1.46
N ALA A 254 41.23 10.56 0.20
CA ALA A 254 41.36 11.52 -0.90
C ALA A 254 40.48 12.77 -0.70
N ASN A 255 39.27 12.61 -0.15
CA ASN A 255 38.40 13.73 0.20
C ASN A 255 38.94 14.55 1.39
N LEU A 256 39.57 13.91 2.37
CA LEU A 256 40.25 14.60 3.48
C LEU A 256 41.47 15.37 2.97
N LEU A 257 42.25 14.80 2.04
CA LEU A 257 43.36 15.50 1.39
C LEU A 257 42.88 16.79 0.71
N PHE A 258 41.83 16.74 -0.11
CA PHE A 258 41.25 17.93 -0.75
C PHE A 258 40.89 19.03 0.26
N ARG A 259 40.29 18.66 1.41
CA ARG A 259 40.00 19.61 2.49
C ARG A 259 41.27 20.19 3.14
N THR A 260 42.35 19.43 3.25
CA THR A 260 43.61 19.91 3.85
C THR A 260 44.46 20.79 2.92
N LEU A 261 44.19 20.78 1.61
CA LEU A 261 44.75 21.76 0.67
C LEU A 261 44.20 23.18 0.93
N ASP A 262 43.02 23.30 1.57
CA ASP A 262 42.42 24.57 2.02
C ASP A 262 43.11 25.12 3.29
N GLY A 263 44.34 25.61 3.09
CA GLY A 263 45.04 26.38 4.13
C GLY A 263 44.36 27.73 4.42
N PRO A 264 44.69 28.40 5.55
CA PRO A 264 43.92 29.55 6.07
C PRO A 264 43.87 30.82 5.18
N ASN A 265 44.46 30.80 3.98
CA ASN A 265 44.41 31.87 2.98
C ASN A 265 44.24 31.33 1.53
N LEU A 266 43.87 30.06 1.33
CA LEU A 266 44.08 29.37 0.04
C LEU A 266 42.80 28.97 -0.74
N SER A 267 41.61 29.08 -0.18
CA SER A 267 40.35 29.14 -0.96
C SER A 267 39.77 30.55 -0.97
N ARG A 268 39.34 31.05 -2.15
CA ARG A 268 38.54 32.29 -2.25
C ARG A 268 37.11 32.13 -1.76
N ALA A 269 36.66 30.91 -1.54
CA ALA A 269 35.27 30.56 -1.36
C ALA A 269 35.04 29.92 0.02
N LYS A 270 34.00 30.41 0.71
CA LYS A 270 33.75 30.09 2.12
C LYS A 270 32.66 29.05 2.29
N SER A 271 32.88 28.15 3.24
CA SER A 271 31.86 27.45 4.06
C SER A 271 31.00 26.34 3.45
N ARG A 272 31.03 26.08 2.13
CA ARG A 272 30.25 24.99 1.51
C ARG A 272 31.10 24.10 0.61
N PHE A 273 30.73 22.82 0.57
CA PHE A 273 31.50 21.75 -0.07
C PHE A 273 31.68 21.93 -1.58
N LEU A 274 30.63 22.35 -2.28
CA LEU A 274 30.65 22.64 -3.72
C LEU A 274 31.41 23.94 -4.05
N ASP A 275 31.54 24.84 -3.07
CA ASP A 275 32.16 26.14 -3.28
C ASP A 275 33.69 26.07 -3.08
N THR A 276 34.26 24.98 -2.52
CA THR A 276 35.73 24.85 -2.36
C THR A 276 36.43 24.79 -3.72
N LEU A 277 37.12 25.87 -4.08
CA LEU A 277 37.88 26.03 -5.33
C LEU A 277 39.39 26.01 -5.04
N VAL A 278 40.12 25.15 -5.74
CA VAL A 278 41.58 25.02 -5.67
C VAL A 278 42.20 25.51 -6.98
N ASP A 279 42.89 26.65 -6.93
CA ASP A 279 43.69 27.12 -8.07
C ASP A 279 45.06 26.41 -8.14
N TYR A 280 45.78 26.58 -9.25
CA TYR A 280 47.09 25.94 -9.45
C TYR A 280 48.12 26.29 -8.34
N PRO A 281 48.30 27.57 -7.93
CA PRO A 281 49.12 27.92 -6.78
C PRO A 281 48.72 27.19 -5.49
N THR A 282 47.42 27.04 -5.22
CA THR A 282 46.90 26.34 -4.04
C THR A 282 47.21 24.86 -4.09
N LEU A 283 46.99 24.20 -5.24
CA LEU A 283 47.35 22.79 -5.40
C LEU A 283 48.85 22.58 -5.19
N SER A 284 49.70 23.39 -5.83
CA SER A 284 51.16 23.26 -5.71
C SER A 284 51.65 23.50 -4.28
N ALA A 285 51.15 24.54 -3.61
CA ALA A 285 51.48 24.83 -2.22
C ALA A 285 50.98 23.73 -1.26
N GLY A 286 49.75 23.27 -1.44
CA GLY A 286 49.13 22.25 -0.59
C GLY A 286 49.83 20.90 -0.69
N LEU A 287 50.13 20.43 -1.90
CA LEU A 287 50.88 19.17 -2.10
C LEU A 287 52.29 19.23 -1.49
N ARG A 288 52.99 20.36 -1.65
CA ARG A 288 54.32 20.58 -1.05
C ARG A 288 54.25 20.64 0.48
N ASN A 289 53.26 21.34 1.05
CA ASN A 289 53.03 21.41 2.50
C ASN A 289 52.67 20.04 3.10
N ALA A 290 52.01 19.20 2.32
CA ALA A 290 51.69 17.83 2.72
C ALA A 290 52.88 16.86 2.60
N GLY A 291 54.00 17.28 2.00
CA GLY A 291 55.27 16.56 1.98
C GLY A 291 55.67 15.93 0.64
N LEU A 292 54.98 16.25 -0.46
CA LEU A 292 55.33 15.72 -1.79
C LEU A 292 56.52 16.46 -2.43
N GLU A 293 57.59 15.71 -2.73
CA GLU A 293 58.65 16.14 -3.63
C GLU A 293 58.30 15.82 -5.09
N MET A 294 57.52 16.70 -5.72
CA MET A 294 57.18 16.65 -7.16
C MET A 294 57.84 17.78 -7.96
N GLU A 295 58.16 17.51 -9.23
CA GLU A 295 58.54 18.58 -10.17
C GLU A 295 57.33 19.47 -10.50
N GLU A 296 57.58 20.77 -10.70
CA GLU A 296 56.54 21.76 -11.06
C GLU A 296 55.77 21.37 -12.34
N LYS A 297 56.43 20.66 -13.28
CA LYS A 297 55.81 20.13 -14.50
C LYS A 297 54.81 19.01 -14.23
N GLU A 298 55.06 18.18 -13.22
CA GLU A 298 54.18 17.07 -12.84
C GLU A 298 52.95 17.61 -12.11
N ILE A 299 53.14 18.58 -11.20
CA ILE A 299 52.04 19.28 -10.53
C ILE A 299 51.17 20.00 -11.57
N LYS A 300 51.77 20.69 -12.55
CA LYS A 300 51.02 21.37 -13.61
C LYS A 300 50.27 20.39 -14.50
N ARG A 301 50.87 19.25 -14.85
CA ARG A 301 50.18 18.19 -15.61
C ARG A 301 49.01 17.60 -14.83
N LEU A 302 49.17 17.33 -13.52
CA LEU A 302 48.09 16.86 -12.65
C LEU A 302 46.94 17.87 -12.62
N PHE A 303 47.26 19.17 -12.41
CA PHE A 303 46.26 20.24 -12.46
C PHE A 303 45.50 20.27 -13.79
N ASP A 304 46.23 20.25 -14.91
CA ASP A 304 45.65 20.28 -16.27
C ASP A 304 44.91 18.98 -16.63
N GLU A 305 45.10 17.89 -15.89
CA GLU A 305 44.32 16.66 -16.02
C GLU A 305 43.01 16.71 -15.21
N MET A 306 42.95 17.51 -14.14
CA MET A 306 41.75 17.71 -13.30
C MET A 306 40.86 18.86 -13.79
N ASP A 307 41.44 20.01 -14.14
CA ASP A 307 40.77 21.20 -14.72
C ASP A 307 40.20 20.94 -16.14
N LYS A 308 40.45 19.78 -16.76
CA LYS A 308 39.82 19.39 -18.05
C LYS A 308 38.29 19.31 -18.03
N SER A 309 37.71 19.18 -16.84
CA SER A 309 36.27 19.06 -16.61
C SER A 309 35.58 20.43 -16.68
N SER A 310 36.12 21.42 -15.98
CA SER A 310 35.61 22.81 -15.89
C SER A 310 36.21 23.73 -16.96
N GLY A 311 37.53 23.67 -17.16
CA GLY A 311 38.31 24.50 -18.08
C GLY A 311 38.38 25.98 -17.68
N ASP A 312 38.11 26.28 -16.41
CA ASP A 312 38.01 27.64 -15.87
C ASP A 312 39.23 28.05 -15.01
N GLY A 313 40.22 27.15 -14.87
CA GLY A 313 41.48 27.41 -14.17
C GLY A 313 41.38 27.22 -12.66
N VAL A 314 40.35 26.52 -12.18
CA VAL A 314 40.19 26.07 -10.80
C VAL A 314 39.66 24.63 -10.78
N ILE A 315 40.12 23.85 -9.80
CA ILE A 315 39.60 22.51 -9.52
C ILE A 315 38.58 22.65 -8.41
N ASP A 316 37.33 22.28 -8.64
CA ASP A 316 36.35 22.17 -7.57
C ASP A 316 36.17 20.73 -7.07
N TYR A 317 35.28 20.54 -6.11
CA TYR A 317 35.05 19.22 -5.52
C TYR A 317 34.52 18.17 -6.51
N VAL A 318 33.72 18.57 -7.51
CA VAL A 318 33.20 17.69 -8.55
C VAL A 318 34.35 17.24 -9.46
N ASP A 319 35.25 18.16 -9.82
CA ASP A 319 36.43 17.86 -10.63
C ASP A 319 37.41 16.94 -9.88
N TRP A 320 37.66 17.23 -8.59
CA TRP A 320 38.49 16.39 -7.71
C TRP A 320 37.97 14.95 -7.65
N VAL A 321 36.67 14.76 -7.34
CA VAL A 321 36.08 13.42 -7.25
C VAL A 321 36.00 12.73 -8.63
N SER A 322 35.94 13.48 -9.73
CA SER A 322 35.93 12.93 -11.10
C SER A 322 37.27 12.29 -11.47
N PHE A 323 38.36 12.77 -10.88
CA PHE A 323 39.72 12.28 -11.12
C PHE A 323 40.08 11.02 -10.32
N LEU A 324 39.35 10.72 -9.24
CA LEU A 324 39.62 9.54 -8.41
C LEU A 324 39.22 8.25 -9.16
N ASP A 325 40.20 7.50 -9.68
CA ASP A 325 39.97 6.15 -10.22
C ASP A 325 40.13 5.11 -9.10
N PRO A 326 39.05 4.43 -8.66
CA PRO A 326 39.11 3.40 -7.63
C PRO A 326 39.76 2.09 -8.07
N PHE A 327 40.02 1.88 -9.36
CA PHE A 327 40.78 0.74 -9.87
C PHE A 327 42.29 1.01 -9.89
N ASP A 328 42.67 2.25 -10.20
CA ASP A 328 44.06 2.71 -10.15
C ASP A 328 44.35 3.31 -8.77
N LEU A 329 44.36 2.45 -7.74
CA LEU A 329 44.83 2.82 -6.40
C LEU A 329 46.31 3.19 -6.35
N THR A 330 47.01 3.15 -7.49
CA THR A 330 48.34 3.74 -7.65
C THR A 330 48.30 5.24 -7.93
N MET A 331 47.12 5.87 -8.11
CA MET A 331 46.71 7.30 -7.95
C MET A 331 47.78 8.39 -8.21
N GLY A 332 48.76 8.11 -9.05
CA GLY A 332 49.99 8.89 -9.15
C GLY A 332 50.60 9.26 -7.78
N PRO A 333 51.17 10.47 -7.66
CA PRO A 333 51.78 10.97 -6.42
C PRO A 333 50.84 11.07 -5.21
N LEU A 334 49.52 11.12 -5.41
CA LEU A 334 48.55 11.29 -4.31
C LEU A 334 48.48 10.05 -3.39
N THR A 335 49.00 8.91 -3.83
CA THR A 335 49.09 7.67 -3.05
C THR A 335 49.83 7.80 -1.74
N GLN A 336 50.77 8.75 -1.61
CA GLN A 336 51.55 8.92 -0.37
C GLN A 336 50.68 9.32 0.84
N PHE A 337 49.45 9.82 0.61
CA PHE A 337 48.48 10.14 1.65
C PHE A 337 47.49 9.03 1.96
N ILE A 338 47.51 7.94 1.18
CA ILE A 338 46.60 6.80 1.34
C ILE A 338 47.29 5.78 2.25
N GLN A 339 46.75 5.58 3.44
CA GLN A 339 47.23 4.60 4.43
C GLN A 339 46.76 3.17 4.13
N GLU A 340 45.91 2.99 3.12
CA GLU A 340 45.49 1.68 2.64
C GLU A 340 46.57 1.04 1.76
N GLN A 341 46.78 -0.27 1.88
CA GLN A 341 47.66 -0.99 0.97
C GLN A 341 47.04 -1.01 -0.45
N PRO A 342 47.85 -1.09 -1.52
CA PRO A 342 47.36 -1.39 -2.86
C PRO A 342 46.61 -2.74 -2.91
N LEU A 343 45.66 -2.87 -3.82
CA LEU A 343 45.00 -4.17 -4.08
C LEU A 343 45.97 -5.14 -4.77
N ASP A 344 45.99 -6.39 -4.33
CA ASP A 344 46.70 -7.44 -5.06
C ASP A 344 45.96 -7.81 -6.38
N ASP A 345 46.58 -8.65 -7.22
CA ASP A 345 45.99 -8.98 -8.53
C ASP A 345 44.74 -9.88 -8.45
N ARG A 346 44.57 -10.65 -7.36
CA ARG A 346 43.33 -11.39 -7.05
C ARG A 346 42.23 -10.42 -6.63
N GLU A 347 42.54 -9.48 -5.75
CA GLU A 347 41.60 -8.47 -5.27
C GLU A 347 41.15 -7.51 -6.38
N LYS A 348 42.07 -7.06 -7.25
CA LYS A 348 41.74 -6.31 -8.47
C LYS A 348 40.80 -7.09 -9.38
N SER A 349 41.00 -8.41 -9.50
CA SER A 349 40.14 -9.27 -10.30
C SER A 349 38.75 -9.41 -9.68
N GLN A 350 38.66 -9.60 -8.35
CA GLN A 350 37.39 -9.67 -7.61
C GLN A 350 36.61 -8.34 -7.65
N LEU A 351 37.30 -7.19 -7.56
CA LEU A 351 36.69 -5.87 -7.70
C LEU A 351 36.12 -5.66 -9.12
N ARG A 352 36.88 -6.04 -10.16
CA ARG A 352 36.39 -6.03 -11.55
C ARG A 352 35.19 -6.95 -11.76
N ASN A 353 35.20 -8.15 -11.17
CA ASN A 353 34.10 -9.11 -11.27
C ASN A 353 32.82 -8.57 -10.61
N MET A 354 32.91 -8.00 -9.40
CA MET A 354 31.80 -7.33 -8.73
C MET A 354 31.20 -6.21 -9.60
N ILE A 355 32.05 -5.40 -10.22
CA ILE A 355 31.62 -4.27 -11.05
C ILE A 355 31.03 -4.76 -12.38
N HIS A 356 31.57 -5.82 -13.00
CA HIS A 356 30.96 -6.46 -14.17
C HIS A 356 29.57 -7.04 -13.87
N ARG A 357 29.35 -7.67 -12.70
CA ARG A 357 28.00 -8.11 -12.27
C ARG A 357 27.05 -6.92 -12.18
N LEU A 358 27.48 -5.85 -11.52
CA LEU A 358 26.69 -4.65 -11.33
C LEU A 358 26.36 -3.94 -12.67
N GLU A 359 27.32 -3.84 -13.59
CA GLU A 359 27.12 -3.31 -14.94
C GLU A 359 26.17 -4.17 -15.78
N ALA A 360 26.24 -5.50 -15.67
CA ALA A 360 25.35 -6.42 -16.37
C ALA A 360 23.90 -6.28 -15.88
N LEU A 361 23.69 -6.16 -14.57
CA LEU A 361 22.37 -5.88 -13.99
C LEU A 361 21.83 -4.52 -14.45
N ALA A 362 22.68 -3.50 -14.51
CA ALA A 362 22.30 -2.18 -15.02
C ALA A 362 21.90 -2.21 -16.51
N ALA A 363 22.61 -2.98 -17.34
CA ALA A 363 22.29 -3.19 -18.74
C ALA A 363 20.96 -3.94 -18.92
N GLU A 364 20.74 -5.04 -18.17
CA GLU A 364 19.51 -5.82 -18.20
C GLU A 364 18.29 -4.97 -17.81
N ALA A 365 18.46 -4.12 -16.78
CA ALA A 365 17.42 -3.20 -16.32
C ALA A 365 17.08 -2.15 -17.38
N ALA A 366 18.08 -1.58 -18.05
CA ALA A 366 17.87 -0.67 -19.17
C ALA A 366 17.11 -1.34 -20.33
N GLU A 367 17.51 -2.56 -20.73
CA GLU A 367 16.87 -3.33 -21.81
C GLU A 367 15.40 -3.65 -21.50
N HIS A 368 15.09 -4.05 -20.26
CA HIS A 368 13.72 -4.36 -19.83
C HIS A 368 12.91 -3.12 -19.41
N GLY A 369 13.49 -1.91 -19.46
CA GLY A 369 12.85 -0.67 -19.00
C GLY A 369 12.44 -0.73 -17.52
N VAL A 370 13.32 -1.27 -16.69
CA VAL A 370 13.19 -1.44 -15.24
C VAL A 370 14.15 -0.48 -14.54
N LYS A 371 13.75 0.01 -13.38
CA LYS A 371 14.53 0.94 -12.57
C LYS A 371 15.32 0.15 -11.53
N LEU A 372 16.63 0.08 -11.72
CA LEU A 372 17.52 -0.61 -10.79
C LEU A 372 17.87 0.31 -9.63
N MET A 373 17.51 -0.12 -8.43
CA MET A 373 17.70 0.62 -7.20
C MET A 373 18.82 -0.03 -6.39
N VAL A 374 19.92 0.69 -6.21
CA VAL A 374 21.02 0.22 -5.37
C VAL A 374 20.78 0.70 -3.94
N ASP A 375 20.66 -0.25 -3.04
CA ASP A 375 20.41 0.00 -1.63
C ASP A 375 21.64 0.61 -0.94
N ALA A 376 21.38 1.52 0.00
CA ALA A 376 22.42 2.06 0.86
C ALA A 376 22.61 1.15 2.07
N GLU A 377 23.86 0.91 2.41
CA GLU A 377 24.32 -0.03 3.42
C GLU A 377 24.96 0.75 4.58
N GLN A 378 25.96 0.20 5.28
CA GLN A 378 26.63 0.88 6.39
C GLN A 378 27.63 1.95 5.92
N THR A 379 27.87 2.96 6.76
CA THR A 379 28.65 4.18 6.41
C THR A 379 30.05 3.89 5.89
N TYR A 380 30.69 2.81 6.35
CA TYR A 380 32.06 2.42 6.01
C TYR A 380 32.20 1.69 4.66
N MET A 381 31.09 1.38 3.98
CA MET A 381 31.07 0.88 2.59
C MET A 381 30.39 1.86 1.62
N GLN A 382 29.62 2.80 2.17
CA GLN A 382 28.74 3.65 1.37
C GLN A 382 29.48 4.54 0.34
N PRO A 383 30.64 5.17 0.61
CA PRO A 383 31.35 5.97 -0.39
C PRO A 383 31.77 5.18 -1.64
N GLY A 384 32.19 3.92 -1.46
CA GLY A 384 32.50 3.01 -2.57
C GLY A 384 31.25 2.65 -3.37
N ILE A 385 30.14 2.31 -2.69
CA ILE A 385 28.84 2.07 -3.33
C ILE A 385 28.40 3.30 -4.12
N ASP A 386 28.41 4.49 -3.51
CA ASP A 386 27.98 5.75 -4.13
C ASP A 386 28.74 6.03 -5.43
N HIS A 387 30.07 5.87 -5.43
CA HIS A 387 30.90 6.08 -6.62
C HIS A 387 30.54 5.09 -7.75
N LEU A 388 30.33 3.81 -7.44
CA LEU A 388 29.92 2.82 -8.44
C LEU A 388 28.54 3.15 -9.03
N VAL A 389 27.56 3.48 -8.19
CA VAL A 389 26.20 3.81 -8.65
C VAL A 389 26.19 5.09 -9.46
N LEU A 390 26.96 6.10 -9.07
CA LEU A 390 27.05 7.37 -9.79
C LEU A 390 27.62 7.18 -11.21
N ASN A 391 28.65 6.35 -11.38
CA ASN A 391 29.18 6.02 -12.71
C ASN A 391 28.15 5.28 -13.58
N LEU A 392 27.28 4.46 -12.99
CA LEU A 392 26.15 3.85 -13.69
C LEU A 392 25.07 4.88 -14.06
N GLN A 393 24.78 5.88 -13.23
CA GLN A 393 23.89 7.00 -13.62
C GLN A 393 24.46 7.79 -14.80
N ARG A 394 25.75 8.12 -14.76
CA ARG A 394 26.46 8.81 -15.86
C ARG A 394 26.39 8.04 -17.18
N LYS A 395 26.24 6.71 -17.13
CA LYS A 395 26.15 5.81 -18.29
C LYS A 395 24.70 5.57 -18.77
N TYR A 396 23.77 5.30 -17.85
CA TYR A 396 22.42 4.82 -18.19
C TYR A 396 21.28 5.85 -17.99
N ASN A 397 21.49 6.92 -17.22
CA ASN A 397 20.48 7.98 -17.02
C ASN A 397 20.62 9.11 -18.05
N ARG A 398 20.77 8.75 -19.33
CA ARG A 398 20.88 9.66 -20.47
C ARG A 398 19.54 9.79 -21.19
N ASP A 399 19.40 10.76 -22.09
CA ASP A 399 18.22 10.93 -22.95
C ASP A 399 16.89 10.93 -22.18
N ASN A 400 16.89 11.65 -21.06
CA ASN A 400 15.80 11.76 -20.08
C ASN A 400 15.35 10.42 -19.43
N GLN A 401 16.16 9.37 -19.52
CA GLN A 401 15.98 8.13 -18.76
C GLN A 401 16.45 8.28 -17.31
N ASP A 402 15.75 7.62 -16.41
CA ASP A 402 16.07 7.44 -14.99
C ASP A 402 16.09 5.94 -14.68
N VAL A 403 17.14 5.22 -15.11
CA VAL A 403 17.27 3.76 -14.95
C VAL A 403 17.87 3.40 -13.60
N ILE A 404 18.94 4.09 -13.19
CA ILE A 404 19.76 3.73 -12.03
C ILE A 404 19.49 4.70 -10.88
N TYR A 405 19.06 4.18 -9.73
CA TYR A 405 18.77 4.95 -8.52
C TYR A 405 19.81 4.66 -7.44
N ASN A 406 20.47 5.70 -6.91
CA ASN A 406 21.28 5.59 -5.69
C ASN A 406 20.42 5.85 -4.44
N THR A 407 20.74 5.28 -3.30
CA THR A 407 19.99 5.49 -2.05
C THR A 407 20.73 6.45 -1.12
N PHE A 408 20.04 7.47 -0.62
CA PHE A 408 20.58 8.46 0.30
C PHE A 408 19.87 8.34 1.65
N GLN A 409 20.66 8.26 2.72
CA GLN A 409 20.19 8.02 4.07
C GLN A 409 20.21 9.33 4.87
N CYS A 410 19.05 10.00 5.01
CA CYS A 410 18.93 11.33 5.60
C CYS A 410 19.20 11.42 7.11
N TYR A 411 19.41 10.30 7.81
CA TYR A 411 19.94 10.28 9.18
C TYR A 411 21.42 10.66 9.26
N LEU A 412 22.18 10.57 8.16
CA LEU A 412 23.59 10.98 8.14
C LEU A 412 23.72 12.49 8.04
N LYS A 413 24.64 13.07 8.82
CA LYS A 413 24.96 14.51 8.79
C LYS A 413 25.41 14.97 7.39
N ILE A 414 26.18 14.15 6.68
CA ILE A 414 26.71 14.42 5.33
C ILE A 414 25.69 14.28 4.19
N SER A 415 24.46 13.80 4.46
CA SER A 415 23.51 13.44 3.40
C SER A 415 23.01 14.64 2.58
N SER A 416 22.91 15.85 3.16
CA SER A 416 22.55 17.04 2.38
C SER A 416 23.63 17.39 1.37
N ASP A 417 24.88 17.47 1.81
CA ASP A 417 26.02 17.82 0.95
C ASP A 417 26.14 16.84 -0.21
N ARG A 418 25.99 15.53 0.06
CA ARG A 418 25.98 14.49 -0.98
C ARG A 418 24.88 14.71 -2.02
N VAL A 419 23.65 15.04 -1.60
CA VAL A 419 22.55 15.31 -2.56
C VAL A 419 22.86 16.54 -3.40
N ASP A 420 23.43 17.59 -2.80
CA ASP A 420 23.83 18.80 -3.53
C ASP A 420 24.93 18.51 -4.56
N ILE A 421 25.96 17.76 -4.17
CA ILE A 421 27.10 17.39 -5.03
C ILE A 421 26.65 16.55 -6.23
N ASP A 422 25.91 15.46 -6.01
CA ASP A 422 25.53 14.55 -7.09
C ASP A 422 24.48 15.19 -8.03
N LEU A 423 23.62 16.07 -7.52
CA LEU A 423 22.66 16.84 -8.32
C LEU A 423 23.35 17.89 -9.20
N GLU A 424 24.36 18.60 -8.66
CA GLU A 424 25.15 19.56 -9.43
C GLU A 424 26.01 18.86 -10.49
N ARG A 425 26.61 17.70 -10.16
CA ARG A 425 27.31 16.86 -11.14
C ARG A 425 26.38 16.40 -12.26
N ALA A 426 25.16 15.96 -11.93
CA ALA A 426 24.15 15.58 -12.92
C ALA A 426 23.79 16.74 -13.86
N ARG A 427 23.67 17.96 -13.32
CA ARG A 427 23.44 19.18 -14.10
C ARG A 427 24.60 19.49 -15.06
N ARG A 428 25.85 19.43 -14.59
CA ARG A 428 27.05 19.72 -15.41
C ARG A 428 27.28 18.69 -16.49
N GLU A 429 27.23 17.42 -16.12
CA GLU A 429 27.52 16.30 -17.02
C GLU A 429 26.33 15.92 -17.91
N ASN A 430 25.15 16.53 -17.72
CA ASN A 430 23.92 16.31 -18.48
C ASN A 430 23.42 14.84 -18.43
N PHE A 431 23.25 14.31 -17.22
CA PHE A 431 22.50 13.07 -16.96
C PHE A 431 21.38 13.34 -15.95
N ARG A 432 20.35 12.48 -15.92
CA ARG A 432 19.23 12.63 -14.99
C ARG A 432 19.63 12.08 -13.62
N PHE A 433 19.69 12.94 -12.60
CA PHE A 433 19.93 12.50 -11.22
C PHE A 433 18.78 11.61 -10.78
N ALA A 434 19.06 10.43 -10.22
CA ALA A 434 18.00 9.54 -9.73
C ALA A 434 18.30 8.96 -8.35
N CYS A 435 17.39 9.13 -7.38
CA CYS A 435 17.66 8.65 -6.02
C CYS A 435 16.46 8.12 -5.22
N LYS A 436 16.73 7.27 -4.23
CA LYS A 436 15.78 6.94 -3.16
C LYS A 436 16.19 7.70 -1.89
N LEU A 437 15.31 8.55 -1.37
CA LEU A 437 15.47 9.17 -0.07
C LEU A 437 14.86 8.27 1.01
N VAL A 438 15.69 7.75 1.92
CA VAL A 438 15.27 7.08 3.17
C VAL A 438 15.75 7.88 4.38
N ARG A 439 15.17 7.65 5.57
CA ARG A 439 15.79 8.12 6.82
C ARG A 439 17.09 7.33 7.08
N GLY A 440 16.99 6.01 7.24
CA GLY A 440 18.12 5.11 7.42
C GLY A 440 17.70 3.84 8.17
N ALA A 441 18.46 2.75 8.04
CA ALA A 441 18.16 1.48 8.72
C ALA A 441 19.17 1.14 9.84
N TYR A 442 20.41 1.62 9.74
CA TYR A 442 21.53 1.13 10.56
C TYR A 442 21.82 1.97 11.83
N MET A 443 20.90 2.86 12.24
CA MET A 443 21.12 3.87 13.31
C MET A 443 21.77 3.31 14.58
N VAL A 444 21.29 2.16 15.06
CA VAL A 444 21.79 1.50 16.29
C VAL A 444 23.22 0.97 16.09
N GLN A 445 23.51 0.41 14.92
CA GLN A 445 24.81 -0.14 14.57
C GLN A 445 25.85 0.98 14.40
N GLU A 446 25.51 2.06 13.67
CA GLU A 446 26.38 3.22 13.45
C GLU A 446 26.76 3.90 14.77
N ARG A 447 25.78 4.24 15.62
CA ARG A 447 26.07 4.84 16.94
C ARG A 447 26.93 3.93 17.82
N LYS A 448 26.77 2.60 17.72
CA LYS A 448 27.61 1.66 18.48
C LYS A 448 29.03 1.65 17.94
N ARG A 449 29.21 1.50 16.62
CA ARG A 449 30.52 1.51 15.95
C ARG A 449 31.30 2.80 16.23
N ALA A 450 30.64 3.96 16.17
CA ALA A 450 31.25 5.26 16.48
C ALA A 450 31.81 5.32 17.92
N ARG A 451 31.03 4.83 18.91
CA ARG A 451 31.51 4.73 20.30
C ARG A 451 32.65 3.73 20.47
N ASP A 452 32.52 2.53 19.90
CA ASP A 452 33.52 1.46 20.05
C ASP A 452 34.88 1.83 19.41
N MET A 453 34.85 2.58 18.30
CA MET A 453 36.04 3.01 17.56
C MET A 453 36.50 4.43 17.87
N GLY A 454 35.79 5.17 18.73
CA GLY A 454 36.19 6.51 19.19
C GLY A 454 36.09 7.65 18.16
N TYR A 455 35.31 7.50 17.08
CA TYR A 455 35.12 8.56 16.08
C TYR A 455 33.78 9.31 16.24
N PRO A 456 33.63 10.54 15.72
CA PRO A 456 32.40 11.33 15.87
C PRO A 456 31.17 10.62 15.28
N ASP A 457 30.03 10.69 15.98
CA ASP A 457 28.79 10.05 15.53
C ASP A 457 28.33 10.62 14.17
N PRO A 458 28.31 9.81 13.09
CA PRO A 458 28.02 10.28 11.74
C PRO A 458 26.53 10.63 11.54
N ILE A 459 25.68 10.24 12.49
CA ILE A 459 24.23 10.43 12.40
C ILE A 459 23.77 11.67 13.17
N HIS A 460 22.64 12.24 12.77
CA HIS A 460 22.02 13.40 13.42
C HIS A 460 21.72 13.16 14.90
N ASP A 461 21.78 14.23 15.68
CA ASP A 461 21.74 14.12 17.14
C ASP A 461 20.34 13.71 17.63
N SER A 462 19.27 14.25 17.02
CA SER A 462 17.88 13.85 17.27
C SER A 462 17.20 13.17 16.07
N MET A 463 16.01 12.60 16.31
CA MET A 463 15.16 12.04 15.26
C MET A 463 14.47 13.15 14.47
N GLU A 464 14.18 14.26 15.14
CA GLU A 464 13.61 15.50 14.62
C GLU A 464 14.54 16.14 13.58
N ASP A 465 15.86 16.19 13.86
CA ASP A 465 16.88 16.63 12.89
C ASP A 465 16.90 15.72 11.65
N THR A 466 16.80 14.41 11.85
CA THR A 466 16.69 13.43 10.75
C THR A 466 15.43 13.66 9.91
N HIS A 467 14.30 14.03 10.55
CA HIS A 467 13.05 14.36 9.85
C HIS A 467 13.16 15.69 9.09
N ALA A 468 13.71 16.73 9.72
CA ALA A 468 13.91 18.04 9.11
C ALA A 468 14.84 17.96 7.89
N ASN A 469 15.94 17.22 7.99
CA ASN A 469 16.84 16.98 6.87
C ASN A 469 16.14 16.18 5.75
N TYR A 470 15.41 15.11 6.08
CA TYR A 470 14.65 14.32 5.10
C TYR A 470 13.65 15.19 4.31
N ASP A 471 12.78 15.92 5.01
CA ASP A 471 11.76 16.77 4.40
C ASP A 471 12.40 17.93 3.59
N ALA A 472 13.56 18.45 4.03
CA ALA A 472 14.33 19.44 3.28
C ALA A 472 14.89 18.89 1.96
N GLN A 473 15.45 17.66 1.94
CA GLN A 473 15.92 17.04 0.69
C GLN A 473 14.75 16.74 -0.26
N VAL A 474 13.60 16.26 0.27
CA VAL A 474 12.38 16.07 -0.55
C VAL A 474 11.94 17.39 -1.20
N LYS A 475 11.86 18.49 -0.45
CA LYS A 475 11.50 19.81 -0.98
C LYS A 475 12.50 20.30 -2.04
N LYS A 476 13.80 20.07 -1.84
CA LYS A 476 14.87 20.41 -2.80
C LYS A 476 14.72 19.66 -4.13
N LEU A 477 14.46 18.35 -4.07
CA LEU A 477 14.31 17.52 -5.26
C LEU A 477 12.98 17.75 -5.99
N LEU A 478 11.88 18.11 -5.30
CA LEU A 478 10.66 18.59 -5.94
C LEU A 478 10.95 19.83 -6.81
N GLY A 479 11.70 20.80 -6.27
CA GLY A 479 12.13 21.99 -7.03
C GLY A 479 13.07 21.69 -8.19
N SER A 480 13.74 20.53 -8.20
CA SER A 480 14.71 20.11 -9.21
C SER A 480 14.20 18.97 -10.12
N ASN A 481 12.90 18.65 -10.07
CA ASN A 481 12.27 17.52 -10.78
C ASN A 481 12.40 17.56 -12.32
N SER A 482 12.82 18.69 -12.90
CA SER A 482 13.22 18.79 -14.30
C SER A 482 14.44 17.91 -14.63
N ILE A 483 15.44 17.92 -13.75
CA ILE A 483 16.71 17.16 -13.89
C ILE A 483 16.82 15.96 -12.93
N ALA A 484 15.92 15.86 -11.96
CA ALA A 484 15.92 14.82 -10.93
C ALA A 484 14.70 13.90 -11.01
N SER A 485 14.89 12.61 -10.79
CA SER A 485 13.86 11.65 -10.40
C SER A 485 14.15 11.15 -8.99
N PHE A 486 13.14 10.97 -8.14
CA PHE A 486 13.39 10.47 -6.80
C PHE A 486 12.20 9.74 -6.17
N MET A 487 12.52 8.82 -5.27
CA MET A 487 11.57 8.09 -4.46
C MET A 487 11.55 8.61 -3.02
N VAL A 488 10.38 9.09 -2.59
CA VAL A 488 10.05 9.43 -1.21
C VAL A 488 9.72 8.14 -0.46
N ALA A 489 10.77 7.46 0.03
CA ALA A 489 10.62 6.23 0.79
C ALA A 489 10.40 6.52 2.30
N SER A 490 9.12 6.59 2.72
CA SER A 490 8.73 6.99 4.07
C SER A 490 7.41 6.37 4.54
N HIS A 491 7.40 5.84 5.77
CA HIS A 491 6.17 5.46 6.50
C HIS A 491 5.57 6.62 7.31
N ASN A 492 6.29 7.71 7.50
CA ASN A 492 5.77 8.90 8.19
C ASN A 492 4.71 9.57 7.30
N GLU A 493 3.44 9.53 7.75
CA GLU A 493 2.28 10.08 7.04
C GLU A 493 2.38 11.60 6.85
N ASP A 494 2.97 12.32 7.79
CA ASP A 494 3.07 13.79 7.73
C ASP A 494 4.11 14.22 6.69
N SER A 495 5.26 13.54 6.60
CA SER A 495 6.21 13.72 5.47
C SER A 495 5.53 13.46 4.12
N VAL A 496 4.70 12.41 4.01
CA VAL A 496 3.96 12.08 2.78
C VAL A 496 2.91 13.14 2.44
N LYS A 497 2.09 13.58 3.41
CA LYS A 497 1.12 14.67 3.23
C LYS A 497 1.79 15.98 2.82
N ASN A 498 2.90 16.33 3.46
CA ASN A 498 3.67 17.52 3.13
C ASN A 498 4.23 17.42 1.71
N THR A 499 4.68 16.24 1.27
CA THR A 499 5.14 15.99 -0.10
C THR A 499 4.01 16.17 -1.11
N VAL A 500 2.85 15.53 -0.89
CA VAL A 500 1.66 15.66 -1.74
C VAL A 500 1.20 17.12 -1.82
N LYS A 501 1.17 17.83 -0.69
CA LYS A 501 0.86 19.27 -0.67
C LYS A 501 1.85 20.05 -1.52
N LEU A 502 3.16 19.87 -1.32
CA LEU A 502 4.19 20.56 -2.11
C LEU A 502 4.12 20.22 -3.61
N MET A 503 3.78 18.98 -3.98
CA MET A 503 3.54 18.63 -5.39
C MET A 503 2.38 19.44 -5.98
N ASN A 504 1.26 19.54 -5.26
CA ASN A 504 0.11 20.35 -5.70
C ASN A 504 0.49 21.85 -5.76
N ASP A 505 1.14 22.39 -4.73
CA ASP A 505 1.58 23.79 -4.65
C ASP A 505 2.58 24.14 -5.79
N MET A 506 3.36 23.17 -6.27
CA MET A 506 4.32 23.31 -7.37
C MET A 506 3.79 22.87 -8.75
N ASN A 507 2.51 22.48 -8.86
CA ASN A 507 1.90 21.92 -10.07
C ASN A 507 2.66 20.70 -10.67
N ILE A 508 3.21 19.86 -9.81
CA ILE A 508 3.85 18.60 -10.21
C ILE A 508 2.76 17.53 -10.37
N ASP A 509 2.67 16.96 -11.58
CA ASP A 509 1.69 15.93 -11.91
C ASP A 509 1.89 14.64 -11.07
N ARG A 510 0.78 13.94 -10.79
CA ARG A 510 0.76 12.74 -9.92
C ARG A 510 1.24 11.46 -10.63
N GLN A 511 1.18 11.46 -11.96
CA GLN A 511 1.40 10.32 -12.86
C GLN A 511 2.57 10.55 -13.83
N GLN A 512 2.99 11.79 -14.05
CA GLN A 512 4.08 12.20 -14.94
C GLN A 512 5.24 12.83 -14.15
N GLY A 513 6.45 12.76 -14.72
CA GLY A 513 7.66 13.24 -14.05
C GLY A 513 8.30 12.20 -13.11
N GLY A 514 9.32 12.66 -12.37
CA GLY A 514 10.26 11.81 -11.66
C GLY A 514 9.92 11.48 -10.22
N VAL A 515 8.74 11.84 -9.71
CA VAL A 515 8.40 11.67 -8.28
C VAL A 515 7.69 10.33 -8.04
N TYR A 516 8.22 9.54 -7.11
CA TYR A 516 7.69 8.24 -6.71
C TYR A 516 7.55 8.18 -5.18
N PHE A 517 6.61 7.39 -4.67
CA PHE A 517 6.45 7.11 -3.23
C PHE A 517 6.80 5.65 -2.94
N GLY A 518 7.53 5.38 -1.86
CA GLY A 518 7.97 4.03 -1.51
C GLY A 518 7.65 3.66 -0.06
N GLN A 519 7.09 2.47 0.18
CA GLN A 519 6.83 1.96 1.54
C GLN A 519 7.08 0.45 1.61
N LEU A 520 7.59 -0.08 2.72
CA LEU A 520 7.71 -1.53 2.90
C LEU A 520 6.35 -2.24 2.78
N LEU A 521 6.34 -3.44 2.18
CA LEU A 521 5.22 -4.36 2.21
C LEU A 521 4.78 -4.63 3.66
N GLY A 522 3.48 -4.74 3.90
CA GLY A 522 2.90 -4.95 5.24
C GLY A 522 2.88 -3.72 6.16
N MET A 523 3.59 -2.63 5.81
CA MET A 523 3.70 -1.43 6.66
C MET A 523 3.01 -0.21 6.04
N CYS A 524 2.17 0.47 6.83
CA CYS A 524 1.43 1.68 6.46
C CYS A 524 0.64 1.54 5.16
N ASP A 525 -0.10 0.44 5.02
CA ASP A 525 -1.01 0.20 3.91
C ASP A 525 -2.06 1.31 3.78
N HIS A 526 -2.49 1.90 4.90
CA HIS A 526 -3.37 3.08 4.88
C HIS A 526 -2.78 4.29 4.14
N VAL A 527 -1.46 4.43 4.08
CA VAL A 527 -0.81 5.47 3.27
C VAL A 527 -0.69 5.03 1.81
N SER A 528 -0.16 3.83 1.55
CA SER A 528 0.03 3.32 0.18
C SER A 528 -1.26 3.22 -0.62
N TYR A 529 -2.33 2.66 -0.02
CA TYR A 529 -3.60 2.41 -0.70
C TYR A 529 -4.37 3.71 -0.95
N THR A 530 -4.24 4.69 -0.05
CA THR A 530 -4.78 6.04 -0.27
C THR A 530 -4.09 6.69 -1.48
N LEU A 531 -2.75 6.70 -1.51
CA LEU A 531 -1.98 7.24 -2.64
C LEU A 531 -2.29 6.52 -3.98
N GLY A 532 -2.44 5.20 -3.97
CA GLY A 532 -2.80 4.41 -5.14
C GLY A 532 -4.20 4.75 -5.67
N SER A 533 -5.18 4.89 -4.77
CA SER A 533 -6.54 5.31 -5.13
C SER A 533 -6.60 6.74 -5.72
N GLU A 534 -5.75 7.63 -5.22
CA GLU A 534 -5.56 9.02 -5.68
C GLU A 534 -4.66 9.17 -6.92
N ARG A 535 -4.22 8.03 -7.48
CA ARG A 535 -3.34 7.95 -8.65
C ARG A 535 -2.01 8.70 -8.47
N TYR A 536 -1.36 8.55 -7.33
CA TYR A 536 0.07 8.85 -7.19
C TYR A 536 0.91 7.64 -7.58
N ARG A 537 2.13 7.86 -8.09
CA ARG A 537 3.12 6.81 -8.38
C ARG A 537 3.68 6.20 -7.09
N VAL A 538 2.92 5.31 -6.45
CA VAL A 538 3.28 4.65 -5.19
C VAL A 538 3.69 3.19 -5.40
N PHE A 539 4.69 2.75 -4.64
CA PHE A 539 5.30 1.44 -4.73
C PHE A 539 5.43 0.80 -3.34
N LYS A 540 5.13 -0.51 -3.25
CA LYS A 540 5.60 -1.32 -2.14
C LYS A 540 6.98 -1.88 -2.43
N TYR A 541 7.86 -1.80 -1.45
CA TYR A 541 9.11 -2.56 -1.42
C TYR A 541 8.79 -3.97 -0.94
N VAL A 542 9.06 -4.97 -1.79
CA VAL A 542 8.56 -6.35 -1.68
C VAL A 542 9.74 -7.31 -1.50
N PRO A 543 10.09 -7.65 -0.24
CA PRO A 543 10.94 -8.78 0.07
C PRO A 543 10.35 -10.09 -0.45
N TYR A 544 11.19 -10.93 -1.05
CA TYR A 544 10.90 -12.33 -1.35
C TYR A 544 12.18 -13.18 -1.24
N GLY A 545 12.02 -14.49 -1.02
CA GLY A 545 13.12 -15.45 -0.90
C GLY A 545 12.85 -16.53 0.16
N PRO A 546 13.68 -17.60 0.20
CA PRO A 546 13.52 -18.73 1.11
C PRO A 546 13.37 -18.30 2.57
N ILE A 547 12.46 -18.94 3.33
CA ILE A 547 12.19 -18.54 4.73
C ILE A 547 13.46 -18.53 5.58
N GLY A 548 14.36 -19.49 5.41
CA GLY A 548 15.62 -19.57 6.17
C GLY A 548 16.55 -18.38 5.96
N GLU A 549 16.58 -17.83 4.75
CA GLU A 549 17.46 -16.71 4.34
C GLU A 549 16.84 -15.35 4.70
N VAL A 550 15.52 -15.20 4.51
CA VAL A 550 14.81 -13.92 4.72
C VAL A 550 14.43 -13.68 6.18
N LEU A 551 14.22 -14.72 6.98
CA LEU A 551 13.76 -14.58 8.37
C LEU A 551 14.75 -13.83 9.29
N PRO A 552 16.09 -14.06 9.24
CA PRO A 552 17.07 -13.26 9.97
C PRO A 552 16.97 -11.76 9.64
N TYR A 553 16.89 -11.40 8.35
CA TYR A 553 16.69 -10.02 7.89
C TYR A 553 15.46 -9.38 8.54
N LEU A 554 14.29 -10.04 8.43
CA LEU A 554 13.03 -9.50 8.96
C LEU A 554 13.06 -9.36 10.49
N ILE A 555 13.73 -10.28 11.21
CA ILE A 555 13.92 -10.17 12.66
C ILE A 555 14.79 -8.95 13.00
N ARG A 556 15.94 -8.76 12.32
CA ARG A 556 16.80 -7.58 12.51
C ARG A 556 16.02 -6.29 12.26
N ARG A 557 15.28 -6.21 11.16
CA ARG A 557 14.43 -5.05 10.83
C ARG A 557 13.32 -4.81 11.85
N ALA A 558 12.70 -5.84 12.42
CA ALA A 558 11.70 -5.67 13.48
C ALA A 558 12.31 -5.21 14.82
N GLN A 559 13.53 -5.63 15.13
CA GLN A 559 14.26 -5.20 16.33
C GLN A 559 14.72 -3.74 16.21
N GLU A 560 15.36 -3.37 15.09
CA GLU A 560 15.85 -2.01 14.83
C GLU A 560 14.70 -0.99 14.71
N ASN A 561 13.64 -1.34 13.99
CA ASN A 561 12.48 -0.46 13.80
C ASN A 561 11.45 -0.55 14.94
N SER A 562 11.77 -1.23 16.05
CA SER A 562 10.86 -1.33 17.20
C SER A 562 10.47 0.04 17.80
N GLY A 563 11.33 1.05 17.68
CA GLY A 563 11.02 2.44 18.02
C GLY A 563 10.14 3.19 17.01
N LEU A 564 10.13 2.75 15.74
CA LEU A 564 9.28 3.29 14.66
C LEU A 564 7.86 2.71 14.65
N MET A 565 7.57 1.74 15.53
CA MET A 565 6.24 1.14 15.71
C MET A 565 5.18 2.11 16.26
N SER A 566 5.53 3.36 16.56
CA SER A 566 4.58 4.45 16.83
C SER A 566 3.57 4.62 15.68
N GLY A 567 4.02 4.54 14.42
CA GLY A 567 3.15 4.58 13.23
C GLY A 567 2.17 3.41 13.14
N ALA A 568 2.59 2.22 13.61
CA ALA A 568 1.74 1.02 13.61
C ALA A 568 0.52 1.14 14.54
N SER A 569 0.54 2.05 15.53
CA SER A 569 -0.60 2.27 16.43
C SER A 569 -1.82 2.86 15.69
N LYS A 570 -1.57 3.79 14.76
CA LYS A 570 -2.62 4.37 13.91
C LYS A 570 -3.16 3.33 12.92
N GLU A 571 -2.27 2.61 12.25
CA GLU A 571 -2.63 1.53 11.35
C GLU A 571 -3.48 0.46 12.04
N MET A 572 -3.08 0.01 13.23
CA MET A 572 -3.83 -0.95 14.03
C MET A 572 -5.24 -0.44 14.40
N THR A 573 -5.40 0.87 14.60
CA THR A 573 -6.71 1.51 14.85
C THR A 573 -7.60 1.47 13.60
N LEU A 574 -7.04 1.78 12.42
CA LEU A 574 -7.75 1.71 11.13
C LEU A 574 -8.10 0.27 10.75
N LEU A 575 -7.18 -0.68 10.94
CA LEU A 575 -7.43 -2.11 10.77
C LEU A 575 -8.58 -2.59 11.68
N ARG A 576 -8.57 -2.20 12.96
CA ARG A 576 -9.66 -2.53 13.89
C ARG A 576 -11.01 -1.96 13.44
N LYS A 577 -11.05 -0.67 13.04
CA LYS A 577 -12.27 -0.03 12.51
C LYS A 577 -12.85 -0.81 11.33
N GLU A 578 -12.01 -1.22 10.38
CA GLU A 578 -12.44 -2.01 9.22
C GLU A 578 -12.85 -3.44 9.57
N ILE A 579 -12.11 -4.13 10.46
CA ILE A 579 -12.47 -5.48 10.92
C ILE A 579 -13.82 -5.45 11.62
N THR A 580 -14.05 -4.50 12.54
CA THR A 580 -15.35 -4.30 13.18
C THR A 580 -16.43 -4.03 12.13
N ARG A 581 -16.22 -3.09 11.20
CA ARG A 581 -17.16 -2.79 10.11
C ARG A 581 -17.55 -4.00 9.25
N ARG A 582 -16.64 -4.98 9.07
CA ARG A 582 -16.91 -6.22 8.32
C ARG A 582 -17.56 -7.32 9.15
N LEU A 583 -17.31 -7.36 10.46
CA LEU A 583 -17.93 -8.30 11.39
C LEU A 583 -19.36 -7.87 11.79
N THR A 584 -19.65 -6.56 11.77
CA THR A 584 -21.00 -6.02 11.93
C THR A 584 -21.83 -6.30 10.67
N GLN A 585 -22.25 -7.56 10.50
CA GLN A 585 -23.28 -7.92 9.53
C GLN A 585 -24.63 -7.40 10.01
N ASP A 586 -25.36 -6.74 9.12
CA ASP A 586 -26.74 -6.32 9.39
C ASP A 586 -27.66 -7.53 9.41
N THR A 587 -27.89 -8.05 10.63
CA THR A 587 -28.86 -9.11 10.91
C THR A 587 -30.24 -8.56 11.24
N ASN A 588 -30.34 -7.24 11.49
CA ASN A 588 -31.60 -6.57 11.81
C ASN A 588 -32.50 -6.52 10.58
N SER A 589 -31.96 -6.09 9.42
CA SER A 589 -32.75 -6.01 8.19
C SER A 589 -33.38 -7.34 7.79
N LEU A 590 -32.59 -8.42 7.83
CA LEU A 590 -33.07 -9.78 7.56
C LEU A 590 -34.18 -10.20 8.54
N PHE A 591 -33.96 -10.01 9.86
CA PHE A 591 -34.96 -10.38 10.85
C PHE A 591 -36.27 -9.60 10.69
N VAL A 592 -36.20 -8.27 10.57
CA VAL A 592 -37.41 -7.43 10.48
C VAL A 592 -38.16 -7.70 9.17
N ALA A 593 -37.45 -7.92 8.05
CA ALA A 593 -38.09 -8.30 6.80
C ALA A 593 -38.85 -9.63 6.91
N GLN A 594 -38.22 -10.66 7.50
CA GLN A 594 -38.87 -11.95 7.75
C GLN A 594 -40.04 -11.84 8.74
N PHE A 595 -39.90 -11.02 9.77
CA PHE A 595 -40.95 -10.76 10.76
C PHE A 595 -42.17 -10.11 10.11
N MET A 596 -42.00 -8.96 9.43
CA MET A 596 -43.08 -8.24 8.76
C MET A 596 -43.77 -9.10 7.69
N HIS A 597 -43.00 -9.88 6.93
CA HIS A 597 -43.55 -10.80 5.93
C HIS A 597 -44.45 -11.88 6.57
N ARG A 598 -44.06 -12.49 7.72
CA ARG A 598 -44.94 -13.41 8.47
C ARG A 598 -46.21 -12.73 9.00
N ARG A 599 -46.17 -11.41 9.25
CA ARG A 599 -47.34 -10.60 9.61
C ARG A 599 -48.18 -10.17 8.41
N GLY A 600 -47.84 -10.60 7.19
CA GLY A 600 -48.58 -10.25 5.97
C GLY A 600 -48.23 -8.86 5.42
N ILE A 601 -47.13 -8.26 5.84
CA ILE A 601 -46.73 -6.90 5.47
C ILE A 601 -45.55 -6.95 4.48
N ASP A 602 -45.67 -6.23 3.37
CA ASP A 602 -44.64 -6.24 2.32
C ASP A 602 -43.49 -5.29 2.60
N LEU A 603 -42.26 -5.76 2.34
CA LEU A 603 -41.06 -4.96 2.35
C LEU A 603 -40.96 -4.13 1.05
N VAL A 604 -40.99 -2.81 1.18
CA VAL A 604 -40.89 -1.88 0.03
C VAL A 604 -39.44 -1.46 -0.24
N ARG A 605 -38.68 -1.09 0.81
CA ARG A 605 -37.27 -0.66 0.65
C ARG A 605 -36.44 -0.84 1.92
N ILE A 606 -35.16 -1.13 1.73
CA ILE A 606 -34.13 -1.03 2.76
C ILE A 606 -33.10 0.02 2.30
N VAL A 607 -32.70 0.90 3.21
CA VAL A 607 -31.68 1.93 2.99
C VAL A 607 -30.77 1.91 4.21
N VAL A 608 -29.46 1.97 3.97
CA VAL A 608 -28.42 2.11 5.01
C VAL A 608 -27.78 3.48 4.81
N ILE A 609 -27.72 4.27 5.87
CA ILE A 609 -27.29 5.68 5.87
C ILE A 609 -26.24 5.93 6.96
N PRO A 610 -25.38 6.95 6.82
CA PRO A 610 -24.51 7.41 7.90
C PRO A 610 -25.30 8.10 9.02
N ASP A 611 -24.68 8.20 10.21
CA ASP A 611 -25.20 8.92 11.39
C ASP A 611 -25.07 10.45 11.22
N GLU A 612 -25.75 10.99 10.22
CA GLU A 612 -25.76 12.41 9.86
C GLU A 612 -27.18 12.97 9.96
N LEU A 613 -27.35 14.08 10.69
CA LEU A 613 -28.67 14.62 11.02
C LEU A 613 -29.56 14.93 9.79
N GLU A 614 -28.98 15.52 8.73
CA GLU A 614 -29.71 15.82 7.49
C GLU A 614 -30.05 14.57 6.69
N THR A 615 -29.10 13.63 6.61
CA THR A 615 -29.24 12.38 5.86
C THR A 615 -30.30 11.48 6.51
N ILE A 616 -30.34 11.42 7.84
CA ILE A 616 -31.42 10.76 8.61
C ILE A 616 -32.75 11.46 8.35
N ALA A 617 -32.83 12.79 8.54
CA ALA A 617 -34.10 13.51 8.45
C ALA A 617 -34.75 13.41 7.06
N SER A 618 -33.96 13.62 6.00
CA SER A 618 -34.41 13.53 4.61
C SER A 618 -34.83 12.10 4.23
N THR A 619 -34.01 11.11 4.56
CA THR A 619 -34.32 9.69 4.27
C THR A 619 -35.58 9.23 5.02
N VAL A 620 -35.71 9.53 6.32
CA VAL A 620 -36.91 9.19 7.10
C VAL A 620 -38.16 9.80 6.48
N LYS A 621 -38.09 11.06 6.02
CA LYS A 621 -39.21 11.73 5.37
C LYS A 621 -39.59 11.09 4.03
N GLU A 622 -38.61 10.85 3.15
CA GLU A 622 -38.84 10.19 1.85
C GLU A 622 -39.50 8.81 2.03
N LEU A 623 -38.97 7.99 2.94
CA LEU A 623 -39.50 6.65 3.19
C LEU A 623 -40.90 6.71 3.81
N SER A 624 -41.14 7.61 4.77
CA SER A 624 -42.46 7.87 5.38
C SER A 624 -43.51 8.26 4.34
N ASP A 625 -43.17 9.14 3.41
CA ASP A 625 -44.07 9.56 2.33
C ASP A 625 -44.28 8.46 1.29
N THR A 626 -43.24 7.68 0.98
CA THR A 626 -43.30 6.55 0.03
C THR A 626 -44.31 5.49 0.47
N VAL A 627 -44.39 5.18 1.76
CA VAL A 627 -45.31 4.16 2.28
C VAL A 627 -46.67 4.71 2.69
N GLY A 628 -46.82 6.02 2.83
CA GLY A 628 -48.05 6.66 3.26
C GLY A 628 -48.37 6.42 4.76
N PRO A 629 -49.48 6.99 5.25
CA PRO A 629 -49.77 7.09 6.69
C PRO A 629 -49.99 5.73 7.36
N ASP A 630 -50.51 4.74 6.63
CA ASP A 630 -50.78 3.40 7.14
C ASP A 630 -49.52 2.51 7.15
N GLY A 631 -48.46 2.93 6.45
CA GLY A 631 -47.19 2.21 6.38
C GLY A 631 -46.44 2.08 7.71
N TYR A 632 -45.34 1.34 7.69
CA TYR A 632 -44.39 1.27 8.80
C TYR A 632 -42.98 1.60 8.28
N VAL A 633 -42.34 2.63 8.82
CA VAL A 633 -40.91 2.92 8.64
C VAL A 633 -40.20 2.42 9.89
N ILE A 634 -39.27 1.48 9.77
CA ILE A 634 -38.51 0.94 10.91
C ILE A 634 -37.06 1.45 10.83
N THR A 635 -36.58 2.13 11.87
CA THR A 635 -35.16 2.49 12.06
C THR A 635 -34.53 1.61 13.16
N THR A 636 -33.24 1.32 13.05
CA THR A 636 -32.50 0.50 14.01
C THR A 636 -31.11 1.10 14.24
N GLY A 637 -30.85 1.64 15.43
CA GLY A 637 -29.57 2.29 15.77
C GLY A 637 -29.73 3.77 16.16
N GLY A 638 -28.65 4.35 16.71
CA GLY A 638 -28.56 5.77 17.04
C GLY A 638 -29.50 6.26 18.18
N ILE A 639 -29.74 5.44 19.21
CA ILE A 639 -30.58 5.79 20.38
C ILE A 639 -29.97 5.42 21.75
N GLY A 640 -28.69 5.07 21.78
CA GLY A 640 -27.92 4.88 23.01
C GLY A 640 -27.52 6.19 23.70
N PRO A 641 -26.53 6.13 24.62
CA PRO A 641 -26.09 7.27 25.40
C PRO A 641 -24.94 8.08 24.76
N THR A 642 -24.40 7.68 23.60
CA THR A 642 -23.23 8.36 23.02
C THR A 642 -23.63 9.59 22.20
N HIS A 643 -22.64 10.35 21.74
CA HIS A 643 -22.87 11.66 21.09
C HIS A 643 -23.25 11.53 19.60
N ASP A 644 -22.95 10.37 19.02
CA ASP A 644 -23.32 9.89 17.69
C ASP A 644 -24.71 9.23 17.65
N ASP A 645 -25.30 8.91 18.82
CA ASP A 645 -26.70 8.49 18.91
C ASP A 645 -27.66 9.68 18.69
N ILE A 646 -28.01 9.94 17.42
CA ILE A 646 -28.82 11.10 16.97
C ILE A 646 -30.10 10.74 16.20
N THR A 647 -30.55 9.47 16.22
CA THR A 647 -31.73 9.03 15.46
C THR A 647 -33.02 9.73 15.91
N TYR A 648 -33.18 10.01 17.22
CA TYR A 648 -34.35 10.74 17.71
C TYR A 648 -34.38 12.17 17.19
N GLU A 649 -33.24 12.87 17.22
CA GLU A 649 -33.07 14.21 16.67
C GLU A 649 -33.35 14.25 15.16
N GLY A 650 -32.86 13.25 14.40
CA GLY A 650 -33.12 13.14 12.96
C GLY A 650 -34.59 12.86 12.62
N VAL A 651 -35.24 11.95 13.35
CA VAL A 651 -36.69 11.67 13.19
C VAL A 651 -37.55 12.86 13.61
N ALA A 652 -37.18 13.57 14.68
CA ALA A 652 -37.87 14.80 15.10
C ALA A 652 -37.78 15.87 14.00
N LYS A 653 -36.58 16.09 13.46
CA LYS A 653 -36.32 17.03 12.35
C LYS A 653 -37.09 16.68 11.08
N ALA A 654 -37.19 15.39 10.72
CA ALA A 654 -37.96 14.93 9.55
C ALA A 654 -39.43 15.39 9.56
N PHE A 655 -40.01 15.62 10.75
CA PHE A 655 -41.38 16.08 10.94
C PHE A 655 -41.52 17.49 11.50
N GLY A 656 -40.43 18.26 11.58
CA GLY A 656 -40.44 19.65 12.05
C GLY A 656 -40.75 19.80 13.54
N VAL A 657 -40.44 18.81 14.37
CA VAL A 657 -40.60 18.86 15.84
C VAL A 657 -39.24 18.86 16.54
N GLY A 658 -39.23 19.29 17.80
CA GLY A 658 -38.07 19.14 18.69
C GLY A 658 -38.02 17.78 19.38
N VAL A 659 -37.04 17.60 20.26
CA VAL A 659 -36.95 16.46 21.19
C VAL A 659 -37.09 16.94 22.63
N ALA A 660 -37.62 16.08 23.52
CA ALA A 660 -37.80 16.38 24.94
C ALA A 660 -37.65 15.12 25.80
N ILE A 661 -37.37 15.29 27.09
CA ILE A 661 -37.33 14.17 28.04
C ILE A 661 -38.73 13.58 28.19
N HIS A 662 -38.86 12.29 27.89
CA HIS A 662 -40.06 11.51 28.13
C HIS A 662 -40.00 10.92 29.55
N GLN A 663 -40.68 11.59 30.49
CA GLN A 663 -40.61 11.28 31.92
C GLN A 663 -40.83 9.78 32.25
N PRO A 664 -41.82 9.06 31.70
CA PRO A 664 -42.00 7.63 32.00
C PRO A 664 -40.80 6.75 31.60
N THR A 665 -40.06 7.12 30.54
CA THR A 665 -38.85 6.39 30.13
C THR A 665 -37.68 6.73 31.05
N LEU A 666 -37.57 7.98 31.52
CA LEU A 666 -36.58 8.37 32.51
C LEU A 666 -36.81 7.67 33.86
N ASP A 667 -38.07 7.59 34.31
CA ASP A 667 -38.45 6.88 35.54
C ASP A 667 -38.15 5.37 35.43
N GLY A 668 -38.46 4.77 34.28
CA GLY A 668 -38.13 3.38 33.97
C GLY A 668 -36.62 3.11 33.97
N LEU A 669 -35.82 4.00 33.38
CA LEU A 669 -34.35 3.95 33.41
C LEU A 669 -33.81 4.04 34.84
N GLN A 670 -34.32 4.97 35.65
CA GLN A 670 -33.93 5.12 37.05
C GLN A 670 -34.25 3.87 37.87
N ALA A 671 -35.47 3.33 37.74
CA ALA A 671 -35.89 2.11 38.42
C ALA A 671 -35.08 0.87 37.99
N TYR A 672 -34.71 0.77 36.71
CA TYR A 672 -33.85 -0.28 36.19
C TYR A 672 -32.42 -0.19 36.76
N MET A 673 -31.84 1.02 36.79
CA MET A 673 -30.48 1.24 37.33
C MET A 673 -30.43 0.97 38.83
N ALA A 674 -31.41 1.45 39.60
CA ALA A 674 -31.50 1.23 41.05
C ALA A 674 -31.56 -0.27 41.42
N LYS A 675 -32.26 -1.09 40.61
CA LYS A 675 -32.29 -2.55 40.79
C LYS A 675 -30.97 -3.24 40.44
N ARG A 676 -30.18 -2.69 39.51
CA ARG A 676 -28.96 -3.32 39.01
C ARG A 676 -27.70 -2.92 39.78
N ASN A 677 -27.62 -1.68 40.25
CA ASN A 677 -26.56 -1.20 41.13
C ASN A 677 -27.04 0.04 41.93
N PRO A 678 -27.44 -0.12 43.20
CA PRO A 678 -27.98 0.97 44.03
C PRO A 678 -27.05 2.18 44.18
N SER A 679 -25.74 2.00 44.01
CA SER A 679 -24.73 3.06 44.15
C SER A 679 -24.52 3.89 42.88
N HIS A 680 -25.24 3.62 41.79
CA HIS A 680 -24.97 4.21 40.47
C HIS A 680 -26.06 5.20 40.06
N VAL A 681 -25.77 6.50 40.20
CA VAL A 681 -26.67 7.59 39.78
C VAL A 681 -26.72 7.71 38.25
N VAL A 682 -27.90 8.01 37.68
CA VAL A 682 -28.08 8.24 36.25
C VAL A 682 -27.44 9.58 35.85
N ASN A 683 -26.28 9.50 35.16
CA ASN A 683 -25.59 10.64 34.56
C ASN A 683 -26.30 11.17 33.31
N ASP A 684 -25.95 12.38 32.88
CA ASP A 684 -26.64 13.09 31.80
C ASP A 684 -26.55 12.37 30.44
N ASP A 685 -25.43 11.70 30.15
CA ASP A 685 -25.29 10.86 28.94
C ASP A 685 -26.36 9.76 28.89
N ARG A 686 -26.67 9.14 30.03
CA ARG A 686 -27.72 8.12 30.11
C ARG A 686 -29.12 8.72 30.06
N LYS A 687 -29.32 9.96 30.50
CA LYS A 687 -30.60 10.68 30.33
C LYS A 687 -30.92 10.93 28.85
N ARG A 688 -29.92 10.99 27.95
CA ARG A 688 -30.15 11.07 26.49
C ARG A 688 -31.05 9.94 25.97
N MET A 689 -30.93 8.72 26.51
CA MET A 689 -31.78 7.58 26.12
C MET A 689 -33.27 7.74 26.46
N ALA A 690 -33.64 8.76 27.25
CA ALA A 690 -35.02 9.14 27.56
C ALA A 690 -35.48 10.41 26.81
N ILE A 691 -34.65 10.98 25.94
CA ILE A 691 -35.01 12.12 25.09
C ILE A 691 -35.66 11.58 23.81
N LEU A 692 -36.96 11.85 23.62
CA LEU A 692 -37.76 11.36 22.49
C LEU A 692 -38.31 12.54 21.64
N PRO A 693 -38.71 12.31 20.38
CA PRO A 693 -39.39 13.32 19.55
C PRO A 693 -40.68 13.82 20.21
N VAL A 694 -40.87 15.14 20.23
CA VAL A 694 -42.06 15.75 20.85
C VAL A 694 -43.33 15.30 20.11
N GLY A 695 -44.28 14.73 20.85
CA GLY A 695 -45.54 14.23 20.30
C GLY A 695 -45.49 12.80 19.76
N CYS A 696 -44.38 12.07 19.91
CA CYS A 696 -44.37 10.64 19.59
C CYS A 696 -45.31 9.83 20.49
N LYS A 697 -45.91 8.78 19.94
CA LYS A 697 -46.49 7.69 20.74
C LYS A 697 -45.37 6.76 21.20
N VAL A 698 -45.63 5.91 22.19
CA VAL A 698 -44.70 4.86 22.63
C VAL A 698 -45.39 3.51 22.66
N LEU A 699 -44.74 2.48 22.14
CA LEU A 699 -45.10 1.08 22.41
C LEU A 699 -44.26 0.57 23.57
N GLN A 700 -44.90 -0.10 24.53
CA GLN A 700 -44.20 -0.73 25.66
C GLN A 700 -43.43 -1.97 25.19
N THR A 701 -42.44 -2.39 25.97
CA THR A 701 -41.63 -3.57 25.68
C THR A 701 -41.40 -4.36 26.97
N ALA A 702 -40.77 -5.54 26.88
CA ALA A 702 -40.33 -6.29 28.05
C ALA A 702 -39.26 -5.57 28.91
N THR A 703 -38.77 -4.40 28.49
CA THR A 703 -37.76 -3.60 29.19
C THR A 703 -38.25 -2.15 29.41
N TRP A 704 -37.46 -1.35 30.12
CA TRP A 704 -37.76 0.08 30.33
C TRP A 704 -37.67 0.93 29.04
N VAL A 705 -37.06 0.41 27.97
CA VAL A 705 -36.91 1.09 26.68
C VAL A 705 -38.17 0.90 25.84
N PRO A 706 -38.92 1.95 25.47
CA PRO A 706 -40.05 1.83 24.55
C PRO A 706 -39.60 1.78 23.09
N ILE A 707 -40.50 1.40 22.18
CA ILE A 707 -40.40 1.80 20.76
C ILE A 707 -41.04 3.19 20.65
N ALA A 708 -40.29 4.22 20.28
CA ALA A 708 -40.86 5.53 19.98
C ALA A 708 -41.48 5.52 18.58
N VAL A 709 -42.71 6.03 18.46
CA VAL A 709 -43.49 6.02 17.21
C VAL A 709 -43.89 7.44 16.82
N MET A 710 -43.21 7.99 15.82
CA MET A 710 -43.48 9.31 15.27
C MET A 710 -44.21 9.17 13.92
N LYS A 711 -45.52 9.45 13.92
CA LYS A 711 -46.42 9.11 12.80
C LYS A 711 -46.35 7.61 12.46
N ASN A 712 -45.79 7.26 11.30
CA ASN A 712 -45.55 5.90 10.82
C ASN A 712 -44.11 5.41 11.04
N VAL A 713 -43.27 6.18 11.74
CA VAL A 713 -41.84 5.88 11.97
C VAL A 713 -41.62 5.30 13.37
N TYR A 714 -41.08 4.10 13.43
CA TYR A 714 -40.80 3.32 14.63
C TYR A 714 -39.30 3.26 14.85
N VAL A 715 -38.85 3.74 16.01
CA VAL A 715 -37.43 3.86 16.34
C VAL A 715 -37.01 2.75 17.31
N LEU A 716 -36.03 1.94 16.92
CA LEU A 716 -35.51 0.81 17.69
C LEU A 716 -33.98 0.88 17.88
N PRO A 717 -33.42 0.19 18.88
CA PRO A 717 -31.96 0.10 19.09
C PRO A 717 -31.26 -0.65 17.94
N GLY A 718 -29.94 -0.51 17.85
CA GLY A 718 -29.12 -1.26 16.90
C GLY A 718 -28.85 -2.72 17.30
N ILE A 719 -29.09 -3.08 18.57
CA ILE A 719 -28.71 -4.37 19.15
C ILE A 719 -29.70 -5.47 18.71
N PRO A 720 -29.26 -6.53 17.99
CA PRO A 720 -30.20 -7.44 17.31
C PRO A 720 -31.17 -8.21 18.20
N PHE A 721 -30.73 -8.67 19.38
CA PHE A 721 -31.65 -9.36 20.30
C PHE A 721 -32.74 -8.41 20.81
N MET A 722 -32.42 -7.14 21.07
CA MET A 722 -33.41 -6.15 21.51
C MET A 722 -34.42 -5.83 20.40
N VAL A 723 -33.96 -5.67 19.14
CA VAL A 723 -34.87 -5.48 18.00
C VAL A 723 -35.85 -6.65 17.88
N LYS A 724 -35.34 -7.89 18.01
CA LYS A 724 -36.16 -9.10 18.00
C LYS A 724 -37.16 -9.14 19.14
N ASP A 725 -36.73 -8.91 20.37
CA ASP A 725 -37.59 -8.97 21.56
C ASP A 725 -38.65 -7.86 21.53
N MET A 726 -38.28 -6.63 21.18
CA MET A 726 -39.20 -5.48 21.15
C MET A 726 -40.29 -5.61 20.06
N LEU A 727 -39.94 -6.13 18.88
CA LEU A 727 -40.93 -6.38 17.82
C LEU A 727 -41.81 -7.59 18.13
N THR A 728 -41.25 -8.68 18.65
CA THR A 728 -42.03 -9.88 19.03
C THR A 728 -42.98 -9.57 20.19
N TYR A 729 -42.58 -8.74 21.16
CA TYR A 729 -43.45 -8.27 22.24
C TYR A 729 -44.65 -7.44 21.74
N ASN A 730 -44.50 -6.78 20.59
CA ASN A 730 -45.54 -5.97 19.95
C ASN A 730 -46.08 -6.62 18.68
N GLU A 731 -46.04 -7.96 18.56
CA GLU A 731 -46.36 -8.64 17.31
C GLU A 731 -47.80 -8.39 16.83
N ASP A 732 -48.75 -8.23 17.74
CA ASP A 732 -50.14 -7.88 17.41
C ASP A 732 -50.35 -6.44 16.90
N HIS A 733 -49.37 -5.54 17.07
CA HIS A 733 -49.41 -4.19 16.50
C HIS A 733 -49.08 -4.18 14.99
N PHE A 734 -48.34 -5.18 14.53
CA PHE A 734 -47.95 -5.33 13.13
C PHE A 734 -48.88 -6.36 12.47
N GLN A 735 -49.86 -5.89 11.70
CA GLN A 735 -50.82 -6.73 10.98
C GLN A 735 -50.98 -6.24 9.53
N GLY A 736 -50.78 -7.14 8.58
CA GLY A 736 -51.07 -6.96 7.16
C GLY A 736 -52.04 -8.03 6.65
N VAL A 737 -52.10 -8.22 5.34
CA VAL A 737 -52.96 -9.24 4.72
C VAL A 737 -52.24 -10.60 4.76
N PRO A 738 -52.84 -11.68 5.27
CA PRO A 738 -52.19 -12.99 5.32
C PRO A 738 -51.58 -13.43 3.96
N ILE A 739 -50.44 -14.12 4.02
CA ILE A 739 -49.81 -14.73 2.85
C ILE A 739 -50.07 -16.22 2.92
N HIS A 740 -50.73 -16.74 1.89
CA HIS A 740 -50.93 -18.17 1.70
C HIS A 740 -49.86 -18.69 0.76
N ARG A 741 -49.18 -19.76 1.18
CA ARG A 741 -48.15 -20.46 0.41
C ARG A 741 -48.60 -21.88 0.09
N ALA A 742 -48.42 -22.28 -1.16
CA ALA A 742 -48.45 -23.67 -1.58
C ALA A 742 -47.09 -24.07 -2.16
N ILE A 743 -46.69 -25.33 -1.94
CA ILE A 743 -45.45 -25.91 -2.46
C ILE A 743 -45.79 -27.05 -3.43
N VAL A 744 -45.14 -27.02 -4.58
CA VAL A 744 -45.19 -28.09 -5.60
C VAL A 744 -43.76 -28.55 -5.88
N HIS A 745 -43.55 -29.85 -5.90
CA HIS A 745 -42.26 -30.48 -6.24
C HIS A 745 -42.35 -31.15 -7.61
N THR A 746 -41.27 -31.15 -8.38
CA THR A 746 -41.19 -31.86 -9.67
C THR A 746 -39.79 -32.44 -9.91
N MET A 747 -39.75 -33.52 -10.69
CA MET A 747 -38.51 -34.10 -11.23
C MET A 747 -38.03 -33.38 -12.51
N GLY A 748 -38.80 -32.44 -13.06
CA GLY A 748 -38.34 -31.56 -14.14
C GLY A 748 -37.23 -30.61 -13.66
N PHE A 749 -36.24 -30.35 -14.52
CA PHE A 749 -35.26 -29.29 -14.27
C PHE A 749 -35.86 -27.94 -14.64
N GLU A 750 -35.38 -26.87 -13.98
CA GLU A 750 -35.90 -25.51 -14.13
C GLU A 750 -36.03 -25.05 -15.60
N GLY A 751 -35.05 -25.37 -16.45
CA GLY A 751 -35.07 -25.03 -17.87
C GLY A 751 -36.20 -25.70 -18.66
N ASP A 752 -36.57 -26.93 -18.30
CA ASP A 752 -37.61 -27.71 -19.00
C ASP A 752 -39.02 -27.20 -18.65
N ILE A 753 -39.22 -26.79 -17.40
CA ILE A 753 -40.53 -26.35 -16.87
C ILE A 753 -40.78 -24.84 -17.02
N ALA A 754 -39.74 -24.03 -17.25
CA ALA A 754 -39.81 -22.56 -17.28
C ALA A 754 -40.88 -21.99 -18.23
N ALA A 755 -41.12 -22.63 -19.37
CA ALA A 755 -42.17 -22.22 -20.32
C ALA A 755 -43.58 -22.39 -19.74
N GLY A 756 -43.81 -23.50 -19.02
CA GLY A 756 -45.06 -23.77 -18.31
C GLY A 756 -45.28 -22.81 -17.14
N LEU A 757 -44.26 -22.61 -16.30
CA LEU A 757 -44.28 -21.62 -15.21
C LEU A 757 -44.64 -20.22 -15.74
N SER A 758 -44.01 -19.80 -16.84
CA SER A 758 -44.26 -18.51 -17.48
C SER A 758 -45.69 -18.35 -18.02
N ALA A 759 -46.33 -19.45 -18.45
CA ALA A 759 -47.71 -19.43 -18.92
C ALA A 759 -48.69 -19.26 -17.74
N VAL A 760 -48.48 -20.00 -16.65
CA VAL A 760 -49.33 -19.89 -15.45
C VAL A 760 -49.14 -18.53 -14.77
N GLN A 761 -47.91 -18.03 -14.65
CA GLN A 761 -47.64 -16.70 -14.06
C GLN A 761 -48.30 -15.54 -14.84
N LYS A 762 -48.42 -15.66 -16.16
CA LYS A 762 -49.15 -14.68 -17.00
C LYS A 762 -50.66 -14.76 -16.85
N LYS A 763 -51.19 -15.93 -16.48
CA LYS A 763 -52.62 -16.17 -16.28
C LYS A 763 -53.10 -15.70 -14.90
N TYR A 764 -52.24 -15.76 -13.89
CA TYR A 764 -52.52 -15.38 -12.52
C TYR A 764 -51.54 -14.29 -12.04
N SER A 765 -51.81 -13.03 -12.38
CA SER A 765 -50.96 -11.88 -12.02
C SER A 765 -50.91 -11.57 -10.53
N ASN A 766 -51.87 -12.08 -9.75
CA ASN A 766 -52.03 -11.78 -8.33
C ASN A 766 -51.30 -12.78 -7.40
N VAL A 767 -50.71 -13.82 -8.00
CA VAL A 767 -50.02 -14.92 -7.31
C VAL A 767 -48.58 -14.96 -7.82
N ALA A 768 -47.60 -14.97 -6.93
CA ALA A 768 -46.19 -15.06 -7.27
C ALA A 768 -45.75 -16.53 -7.33
N ILE A 769 -45.13 -16.93 -8.43
CA ILE A 769 -44.61 -18.29 -8.65
C ILE A 769 -43.07 -18.25 -8.60
N GLY A 770 -42.50 -18.88 -7.58
CA GLY A 770 -41.05 -19.06 -7.41
C GLY A 770 -40.59 -20.44 -7.88
N SER A 771 -39.32 -20.54 -8.28
CA SER A 771 -38.65 -21.77 -8.70
C SER A 771 -37.28 -21.86 -8.04
N TYR A 772 -36.93 -23.05 -7.53
CA TYR A 772 -35.71 -23.30 -6.77
C TYR A 772 -35.16 -24.70 -7.08
N VAL A 773 -34.00 -24.75 -7.76
CA VAL A 773 -33.30 -26.01 -8.06
C VAL A 773 -32.75 -26.67 -6.80
N ASN A 774 -32.86 -27.98 -6.71
CA ASN A 774 -32.31 -28.78 -5.62
C ASN A 774 -30.79 -28.95 -5.75
N LEU A 775 -30.04 -28.20 -4.95
CA LEU A 775 -28.57 -28.20 -4.95
C LEU A 775 -27.95 -29.20 -3.95
N THR A 776 -28.74 -30.07 -3.30
CA THR A 776 -28.23 -31.00 -2.27
C THR A 776 -27.27 -32.05 -2.81
N HIS A 777 -27.26 -32.32 -4.12
CA HIS A 777 -26.31 -33.22 -4.78
C HIS A 777 -24.92 -32.59 -5.06
N HIS A 778 -24.76 -31.26 -4.92
CA HIS A 778 -23.52 -30.55 -5.30
C HIS A 778 -22.55 -30.25 -4.15
N LYS A 779 -22.90 -30.56 -2.90
CA LYS A 779 -21.99 -30.48 -1.75
C LYS A 779 -21.71 -31.88 -1.24
N GLY A 780 -20.43 -32.25 -1.10
CA GLY A 780 -19.98 -33.61 -0.77
C GLY A 780 -20.23 -34.06 0.68
N GLU A 781 -21.38 -33.72 1.26
CA GLU A 781 -21.76 -34.02 2.64
C GLU A 781 -23.19 -34.58 2.70
N GLY A 782 -23.33 -35.89 2.89
CA GLY A 782 -24.60 -36.55 3.23
C GLY A 782 -25.45 -37.05 2.05
N LYS A 783 -26.53 -37.77 2.39
CA LYS A 783 -27.54 -38.23 1.42
C LYS A 783 -28.30 -37.02 0.87
N GLY A 784 -28.01 -36.61 -0.37
CA GLY A 784 -28.81 -35.63 -1.08
C GLY A 784 -30.28 -36.06 -1.19
N ASP A 785 -31.19 -35.11 -1.03
CA ASP A 785 -32.63 -35.35 -1.15
C ASP A 785 -32.97 -35.48 -2.63
N SER A 786 -33.27 -36.70 -3.09
CA SER A 786 -33.57 -37.00 -4.49
C SER A 786 -35.07 -37.03 -4.79
N SER A 787 -35.92 -36.53 -3.89
CA SER A 787 -37.38 -36.55 -4.06
C SER A 787 -37.91 -35.50 -5.04
N TYR A 788 -37.10 -34.51 -5.42
CA TYR A 788 -37.42 -33.49 -6.43
C TYR A 788 -36.15 -32.88 -7.03
N ASN A 789 -36.21 -32.45 -8.30
CA ASN A 789 -35.16 -31.66 -8.94
C ASN A 789 -35.42 -30.16 -8.81
N THR A 790 -36.70 -29.74 -8.86
CA THR A 790 -37.10 -28.34 -8.69
C THR A 790 -38.26 -28.21 -7.71
N ARG A 791 -38.12 -27.28 -6.75
CA ARG A 791 -39.18 -26.86 -5.83
C ARG A 791 -39.81 -25.58 -6.34
N LEU A 792 -41.14 -25.57 -6.45
CA LEU A 792 -41.93 -24.40 -6.80
C LEU A 792 -42.67 -23.88 -5.56
N THR A 793 -42.74 -22.56 -5.41
CA THR A 793 -43.54 -21.88 -4.39
C THR A 793 -44.62 -21.05 -5.05
N VAL A 794 -45.84 -21.10 -4.51
CA VAL A 794 -47.00 -20.35 -5.00
C VAL A 794 -47.49 -19.49 -3.85
N ASP A 795 -47.24 -18.19 -3.94
CA ASP A 795 -47.51 -17.23 -2.86
C ASP A 795 -48.58 -16.22 -3.29
N GLY A 796 -49.62 -16.05 -2.47
CA GLY A 796 -50.73 -15.13 -2.77
C GLY A 796 -51.51 -14.70 -1.53
N ARG A 797 -52.43 -13.76 -1.70
CA ARG A 797 -53.26 -13.20 -0.62
C ARG A 797 -54.62 -13.88 -0.47
N ASP A 798 -55.07 -14.59 -1.49
CA ASP A 798 -56.27 -15.42 -1.48
C ASP A 798 -55.85 -16.89 -1.43
N ARG A 799 -56.34 -17.62 -0.43
CA ARG A 799 -56.01 -19.04 -0.23
C ARG A 799 -56.55 -19.92 -1.36
N ASP A 800 -57.75 -19.63 -1.83
CA ASP A 800 -58.42 -20.45 -2.85
C ASP A 800 -57.79 -20.20 -4.22
N GLU A 801 -57.34 -18.97 -4.50
CA GLU A 801 -56.52 -18.67 -5.68
C GLU A 801 -55.16 -19.39 -5.62
N VAL A 802 -54.47 -19.38 -4.48
CA VAL A 802 -53.18 -20.08 -4.30
C VAL A 802 -53.30 -21.59 -4.50
N GLU A 803 -54.30 -22.25 -3.89
CA GLU A 803 -54.50 -23.69 -4.08
C GLU A 803 -54.87 -24.04 -5.53
N LYS A 804 -55.69 -23.21 -6.19
CA LYS A 804 -56.03 -23.38 -7.60
C LYS A 804 -54.81 -23.26 -8.51
N VAL A 805 -53.95 -22.26 -8.29
CA VAL A 805 -52.72 -22.08 -9.06
C VAL A 805 -51.74 -23.23 -8.81
N ALA A 806 -51.62 -23.71 -7.57
CA ALA A 806 -50.78 -24.85 -7.24
C ALA A 806 -51.28 -26.16 -7.88
N ALA A 807 -52.59 -26.38 -7.93
CA ALA A 807 -53.19 -27.52 -8.63
C ALA A 807 -52.99 -27.45 -10.15
N GLU A 808 -53.05 -26.26 -10.75
CA GLU A 808 -52.74 -26.08 -12.18
C GLU A 808 -51.25 -26.32 -12.46
N LEU A 809 -50.34 -25.84 -11.60
CA LEU A 809 -48.90 -26.08 -11.72
C LEU A 809 -48.54 -27.57 -11.64
N VAL A 810 -49.15 -28.33 -10.73
CA VAL A 810 -48.97 -29.79 -10.63
C VAL A 810 -49.11 -30.48 -11.99
N GLY A 811 -50.17 -30.15 -12.75
CA GLY A 811 -50.38 -30.72 -14.09
C GLY A 811 -49.46 -30.15 -15.16
N VAL A 812 -49.02 -28.90 -15.03
CA VAL A 812 -48.13 -28.22 -16.00
C VAL A 812 -46.67 -28.67 -15.90
N VAL A 813 -46.21 -29.05 -14.70
CA VAL A 813 -44.80 -29.44 -14.46
C VAL A 813 -44.60 -30.93 -14.15
N ASP A 814 -45.63 -31.76 -14.32
CA ASP A 814 -45.66 -33.18 -13.91
C ASP A 814 -45.13 -33.36 -12.47
N GLY A 815 -45.72 -32.58 -11.56
CA GLY A 815 -45.30 -32.45 -10.17
C GLY A 815 -46.28 -33.04 -9.17
N PHE A 816 -46.02 -32.80 -7.89
CA PHE A 816 -46.91 -33.18 -6.79
C PHE A 816 -46.93 -32.10 -5.70
N ARG A 817 -48.08 -31.94 -5.02
CA ARG A 817 -48.20 -31.01 -3.87
C ARG A 817 -47.44 -31.57 -2.68
N ILE A 818 -46.72 -30.71 -1.99
CA ILE A 818 -46.32 -30.95 -0.60
C ILE A 818 -47.37 -30.32 0.30
N THR A 819 -48.07 -31.15 1.07
CA THR A 819 -48.79 -30.74 2.27
C THR A 819 -47.80 -30.70 3.43
N GLU A 820 -47.46 -29.51 3.92
CA GLU A 820 -46.70 -29.37 5.16
C GLU A 820 -47.51 -29.97 6.32
N GLN A 821 -46.95 -30.98 7.00
CA GLN A 821 -47.40 -31.34 8.33
C GLN A 821 -46.78 -30.33 9.32
N SER A 822 -47.62 -29.37 9.76
CA SER A 822 -47.48 -28.48 10.92
C SER A 822 -46.12 -27.80 11.14
#